data_AF-A0A4W3HFA9-F1
#
_entry.id   AF-A0A4W3HFA9-F1
#
_cell.length_a   1.000
_cell.length_b   1.000
_cell.length_c   1.000
_cell.angle_alpha   90.00
_cell.angle_beta   90.00
_cell.angle_gamma   90.00
#
_symmetry.space_group_name_H-M   'P 1'
#
loop_
_entity.id
_entity.type
_entity.pdbx_description
1 polymer ?
#
loop_
_entity_poly.entity_id
_entity_poly.type
_entity_poly.pdbx_seq_one_letter_code
_entity_poly.pdbx_strand_id
1 'polypeptide(L)'
;NLISLQKLYLLNYIFHFRHHNKIRSIEANHLKLYKSLETLDLTNNEITEIRNNCFTQGLKIKDLYLGNNRLSTLELGTFDNLSDSLQILRLSKNRIAHLPAKAFKLPHLIQLELNRNRIRLIDGLTFHGLDSLEVLKLQRNNISKLMDGAFWGVARMQVLHLDNNNLNEVTSGWLYGLSSLQQLFLSYNSVSRINPNAWGFCQKLTELNLSYNNLMRLDEGSLAGLSGLQILRLSHNTISHVAEGAFKGLKNLRTLELDNNEISGIIEDTNGAFAGLDSLSKLTLFGNEIKSVAKKAFIGLEALEHLNLGNNMIRSIQGEAFAKMKNLKELYMNSDSFLCDCQLKWLPHWLSGRGFQASVDATCAHPESLKSKSIFSVPAESFVCDDFPKPQIIVQPATTMAVLGKDIRFICSAASSSDSPMTFAWKKGHEILHDAEIENFAHVRAKDGEVMEYTTILHLRAVQFTDEGRYQCMITNNFGSTYSTRAKLTVNVLPSFVKIPRDLTIRTGANARLECAATGHPAPQIAWQKDGGTDFPAARERRMHVMPEDDVFFIVDVKTEDMGVYSCTAQNIAGTISANASLTVLETPSLVYPLEDQTVAIGETVALQCMASGSPSPRITWLKSDEPLVVTERHHFTPGNQLLIIRNVVSNDGGKYTCEMSNTLGTERAYSHLNIIQSASCAMGHGKKDGTMTVGIVIIAVVCSIVVTSLVWVCIIYQTRKKSEEYSVTNTDETIVPPDVPSYLSSQGTLSERQEACVKVDSVSNLQLAMLTVCKDCSNLLRLFSEYWM
;
A
#
# COMPACT_ATOMS: atom_id res chain seq x y z
N ASN A 1 -5.77 -40.92 75.75
CA ASN A 1 -4.30 -40.93 75.54
C ASN A 1 -3.73 -39.59 75.95
N LEU A 2 -3.03 -39.54 77.08
CA LEU A 2 -2.68 -38.30 77.79
C LEU A 2 -1.18 -37.94 77.66
N ILE A 3 -0.55 -38.36 76.56
CA ILE A 3 0.91 -38.31 76.35
C ILE A 3 1.20 -37.72 74.96
N SER A 4 1.38 -36.39 74.88
CA SER A 4 1.90 -35.72 73.66
C SER A 4 2.42 -34.28 73.85
N LEU A 5 2.00 -33.55 74.90
CA LEU A 5 2.31 -32.10 75.03
C LEU A 5 3.22 -31.70 76.21
N GLN A 6 3.43 -32.52 77.24
CA GLN A 6 4.25 -32.14 78.41
C GLN A 6 5.77 -32.14 78.17
N LYS A 7 6.26 -32.55 76.99
CA LYS A 7 7.71 -32.59 76.66
C LYS A 7 8.25 -31.30 76.00
N LEU A 8 7.52 -30.18 76.12
CA LEU A 8 7.80 -28.88 75.48
C LEU A 8 8.47 -27.84 76.40
N TYR A 9 9.03 -28.26 77.54
CA TYR A 9 9.45 -27.36 78.62
C TYR A 9 10.94 -26.95 78.66
N LEU A 10 11.71 -27.21 77.59
CA LEU A 10 13.09 -26.72 77.45
C LEU A 10 13.36 -26.21 76.03
N LEU A 11 14.31 -25.27 75.97
CA LEU A 11 14.89 -24.58 74.80
C LEU A 11 14.01 -23.51 74.14
N ASN A 12 14.42 -22.25 74.37
CA ASN A 12 14.29 -21.22 73.35
C ASN A 12 15.08 -21.62 72.09
N TYR A 13 14.74 -21.03 70.94
CA TYR A 13 15.18 -21.35 69.56
C TYR A 13 14.48 -22.53 68.87
N ILE A 14 13.77 -22.20 67.78
CA ILE A 14 13.47 -23.03 66.59
C ILE A 14 12.75 -24.37 66.88
N PHE A 15 11.42 -24.33 67.07
CA PHE A 15 10.58 -25.52 67.14
C PHE A 15 9.95 -25.89 65.79
N HIS A 16 10.59 -26.79 65.04
CA HIS A 16 9.94 -27.51 63.93
C HIS A 16 9.06 -28.64 64.48
N PHE A 17 7.74 -28.47 64.47
CA PHE A 17 6.75 -29.50 64.89
C PHE A 17 6.57 -30.64 63.84
N ARG A 18 7.67 -31.28 63.42
CA ARG A 18 7.64 -32.44 62.50
C ARG A 18 7.14 -33.71 63.20
N HIS A 19 5.83 -33.84 63.38
CA HIS A 19 5.21 -35.05 63.94
C HIS A 19 4.02 -35.54 63.10
N HIS A 20 4.06 -36.82 62.70
CA HIS A 20 3.03 -37.51 61.92
C HIS A 20 1.86 -37.96 62.82
N ASN A 21 1.30 -37.03 63.60
CA ASN A 21 0.48 -37.32 64.77
C ASN A 21 -1.01 -37.65 64.48
N LYS A 22 -1.40 -37.78 63.21
CA LYS A 22 -2.81 -37.98 62.80
C LYS A 22 -3.77 -36.92 63.39
N ILE A 23 -3.29 -35.68 63.53
CA ILE A 23 -4.09 -34.56 64.06
C ILE A 23 -5.30 -34.34 63.14
N ARG A 24 -6.51 -34.23 63.70
CA ARG A 24 -7.77 -34.11 62.93
C ARG A 24 -8.42 -32.73 63.04
N SER A 25 -8.13 -31.99 64.10
CA SER A 25 -8.65 -30.65 64.40
C SER A 25 -7.56 -29.80 65.04
N ILE A 26 -7.70 -28.48 64.94
CA ILE A 26 -6.88 -27.50 65.66
C ILE A 26 -7.76 -26.90 66.75
N GLU A 27 -7.33 -26.92 68.01
CA GLU A 27 -8.09 -26.36 69.12
C GLU A 27 -7.42 -25.10 69.68
N ALA A 28 -8.19 -24.02 69.75
CA ALA A 28 -7.76 -22.69 70.17
C ALA A 28 -6.98 -22.67 71.50
N ASN A 29 -7.40 -23.49 72.45
CA ASN A 29 -6.82 -23.53 73.80
C ASN A 29 -5.37 -24.04 73.80
N HIS A 30 -4.98 -24.89 72.85
CA HIS A 30 -3.59 -25.36 72.73
C HIS A 30 -2.67 -24.27 72.16
N LEU A 31 -3.15 -23.44 71.22
CA LEU A 31 -2.33 -22.39 70.60
C LEU A 31 -2.19 -21.13 71.46
N LYS A 32 -3.20 -20.77 72.28
CA LYS A 32 -3.17 -19.59 73.18
C LYS A 32 -1.92 -19.44 74.06
N LEU A 33 -1.27 -20.56 74.38
CA LEU A 33 -0.06 -20.61 75.22
C LEU A 33 1.20 -20.13 74.48
N TYR A 34 1.24 -20.22 73.15
CA TYR A 34 2.46 -20.04 72.34
C TYR A 34 2.47 -18.70 71.59
N LYS A 35 2.27 -17.58 72.30
CA LYS A 35 2.18 -16.22 71.70
C LYS A 35 3.44 -15.76 70.95
N SER A 36 4.60 -16.36 71.23
CA SER A 36 5.88 -16.11 70.55
C SER A 36 6.15 -17.05 69.37
N LEU A 37 5.20 -17.92 68.99
CA LEU A 37 5.38 -18.87 67.89
C LEU A 37 5.31 -18.16 66.53
N GLU A 38 6.44 -18.10 65.82
CA GLU A 38 6.52 -17.52 64.48
C GLU A 38 6.30 -18.54 63.35
N THR A 39 6.48 -19.83 63.60
CA THR A 39 6.33 -20.91 62.61
C THR A 39 5.51 -22.05 63.18
N LEU A 40 4.44 -22.45 62.48
CA LEU A 40 3.59 -23.58 62.84
C LEU A 40 3.51 -24.56 61.66
N ASP A 41 4.16 -25.72 61.80
CA ASP A 41 4.09 -26.83 60.84
C ASP A 41 3.14 -27.92 61.35
N LEU A 42 2.08 -28.15 60.59
CA LEU A 42 1.06 -29.19 60.79
C LEU A 42 0.95 -30.11 59.55
N THR A 43 1.97 -30.10 58.69
CA THR A 43 2.02 -30.86 57.44
C THR A 43 2.00 -32.38 57.69
N ASN A 44 1.31 -33.15 56.84
CA ASN A 44 1.17 -34.61 56.93
C ASN A 44 0.31 -35.11 58.12
N ASN A 45 -0.85 -34.50 58.33
CA ASN A 45 -1.83 -34.92 59.34
C ASN A 45 -3.18 -35.32 58.70
N GLU A 46 -4.24 -35.50 59.50
CA GLU A 46 -5.57 -35.90 59.05
C GLU A 46 -6.59 -34.74 59.09
N ILE A 47 -6.15 -33.48 59.16
CA ILE A 47 -7.01 -32.31 59.42
C ILE A 47 -8.03 -32.13 58.28
N THR A 48 -9.32 -32.14 58.61
CA THR A 48 -10.44 -32.04 57.62
C THR A 48 -11.03 -30.64 57.51
N GLU A 49 -10.94 -29.84 58.57
CA GLU A 49 -11.50 -28.49 58.67
C GLU A 49 -10.64 -27.61 59.57
N ILE A 50 -10.75 -26.30 59.39
CA ILE A 50 -10.23 -25.28 60.31
C ILE A 50 -11.36 -24.27 60.47
N ARG A 51 -11.72 -23.97 61.73
CA ARG A 51 -12.79 -23.05 62.08
C ARG A 51 -12.21 -21.68 62.41
N ASN A 52 -13.01 -20.63 62.24
CA ASN A 52 -12.60 -19.24 62.50
C ASN A 52 -12.04 -18.95 63.92
N ASN A 53 -12.27 -19.84 64.90
CA ASN A 53 -11.74 -19.71 66.26
C ASN A 53 -10.44 -20.50 66.52
N CYS A 54 -9.95 -21.32 65.57
CA CYS A 54 -8.74 -22.13 65.75
C CYS A 54 -7.48 -21.29 66.01
N PHE A 55 -7.34 -20.17 65.30
CA PHE A 55 -6.27 -19.19 65.52
C PHE A 55 -6.80 -18.01 66.34
N THR A 56 -6.22 -17.76 67.51
CA THR A 56 -6.66 -16.71 68.42
C THR A 56 -5.85 -15.44 68.24
N GLN A 57 -6.51 -14.29 68.35
CA GLN A 57 -5.89 -12.97 68.25
C GLN A 57 -4.65 -12.83 69.18
N GLY A 58 -3.57 -12.23 68.65
CA GLY A 58 -2.30 -12.05 69.37
C GLY A 58 -1.30 -13.20 69.25
N LEU A 59 -1.56 -14.19 68.39
CA LEU A 59 -0.52 -15.07 67.84
C LEU A 59 0.33 -14.31 66.81
N LYS A 60 1.63 -14.61 66.71
CA LYS A 60 2.59 -13.95 65.79
C LYS A 60 3.13 -14.88 64.70
N ILE A 61 2.28 -15.79 64.22
CA ILE A 61 2.67 -16.81 63.23
C ILE A 61 2.90 -16.14 61.87
N LYS A 62 4.15 -16.15 61.41
CA LYS A 62 4.59 -15.73 60.07
C LYS A 62 4.44 -16.86 59.06
N ASP A 63 4.73 -18.08 59.47
CA ASP A 63 4.76 -19.27 58.62
C ASP A 63 3.75 -20.32 59.11
N LEU A 64 2.71 -20.60 58.31
CA LEU A 64 1.71 -21.63 58.60
C LEU A 64 1.70 -22.70 57.52
N TYR A 65 2.14 -23.92 57.86
CA TYR A 65 2.18 -25.04 56.93
C TYR A 65 1.12 -26.09 57.32
N LEU A 66 0.17 -26.31 56.41
CA LEU A 66 -0.99 -27.20 56.55
C LEU A 66 -1.03 -28.24 55.41
N GLY A 67 0.11 -28.48 54.76
CA GLY A 67 0.17 -29.30 53.56
C GLY A 67 -0.10 -30.79 53.81
N ASN A 68 -0.55 -31.51 52.79
CA ASN A 68 -0.80 -32.97 52.85
C ASN A 68 -1.75 -33.37 54.00
N ASN A 69 -2.84 -32.62 54.14
CA ASN A 69 -3.95 -32.86 55.07
C ASN A 69 -5.20 -33.29 54.28
N ARG A 70 -6.41 -33.10 54.83
CA ARG A 70 -7.69 -33.50 54.22
C ARG A 70 -8.69 -32.34 54.05
N LEU A 71 -8.23 -31.10 54.17
CA LEU A 71 -9.06 -29.88 54.12
C LEU A 71 -9.87 -29.83 52.83
N SER A 72 -11.21 -29.83 52.92
CA SER A 72 -12.12 -29.77 51.75
C SER A 72 -12.67 -28.37 51.46
N THR A 73 -12.72 -27.53 52.50
CA THR A 73 -13.30 -26.18 52.50
C THR A 73 -12.41 -25.25 53.32
N LEU A 74 -12.59 -23.94 53.12
CA LEU A 74 -12.04 -22.88 53.98
C LEU A 74 -13.21 -21.96 54.35
N GLU A 75 -13.39 -21.64 55.63
CA GLU A 75 -14.41 -20.69 56.08
C GLU A 75 -13.92 -19.25 55.88
N LEU A 76 -14.83 -18.34 55.51
CA LEU A 76 -14.53 -16.91 55.47
C LEU A 76 -14.16 -16.44 56.89
N GLY A 77 -12.95 -15.91 57.05
CA GLY A 77 -12.39 -15.51 58.35
C GLY A 77 -11.39 -16.50 58.97
N THR A 78 -11.14 -17.67 58.36
CA THR A 78 -10.33 -18.77 58.96
C THR A 78 -8.97 -18.29 59.51
N PHE A 79 -8.33 -17.34 58.82
CA PHE A 79 -6.97 -16.88 59.12
C PHE A 79 -6.89 -15.42 59.57
N ASP A 80 -8.01 -14.69 59.67
CA ASP A 80 -8.03 -13.23 59.87
C ASP A 80 -7.33 -12.79 61.17
N ASN A 81 -7.37 -13.61 62.22
CA ASN A 81 -6.65 -13.36 63.48
C ASN A 81 -5.11 -13.42 63.36
N LEU A 82 -4.57 -13.75 62.17
CA LEU A 82 -3.14 -13.76 61.84
C LEU A 82 -2.76 -12.65 60.83
N SER A 83 -3.70 -11.80 60.41
CA SER A 83 -3.52 -10.75 59.38
C SER A 83 -2.28 -9.89 59.56
N ASP A 84 -1.95 -9.59 60.81
CA ASP A 84 -0.89 -8.64 61.21
C ASP A 84 0.51 -9.29 61.18
N SER A 85 0.62 -10.59 60.90
CA SER A 85 1.90 -11.31 60.98
C SER A 85 2.14 -12.38 59.91
N LEU A 86 1.10 -12.98 59.31
CA LEU A 86 1.25 -14.12 58.42
C LEU A 86 1.84 -13.73 57.05
N GLN A 87 2.99 -14.32 56.72
CA GLN A 87 3.76 -14.08 55.49
C GLN A 87 3.73 -15.27 54.53
N ILE A 88 3.70 -16.52 55.04
CA ILE A 88 3.67 -17.74 54.22
C ILE A 88 2.55 -18.67 54.68
N LEU A 89 1.66 -19.04 53.75
CA LEU A 89 0.56 -19.99 53.98
C LEU A 89 0.64 -21.15 52.97
N ARG A 90 0.90 -22.37 53.45
CA ARG A 90 0.96 -23.58 52.62
C ARG A 90 -0.23 -24.51 52.88
N LEU A 91 -1.16 -24.57 51.93
CA LEU A 91 -2.35 -25.42 51.91
C LEU A 91 -2.26 -26.55 50.85
N SER A 92 -1.05 -26.81 50.35
CA SER A 92 -0.77 -27.79 49.29
C SER A 92 -1.23 -29.21 49.60
N LYS A 93 -1.54 -30.03 48.57
CA LYS A 93 -1.93 -31.46 48.74
C LYS A 93 -3.14 -31.66 49.68
N ASN A 94 -4.12 -30.76 49.64
CA ASN A 94 -5.39 -30.91 50.38
C ASN A 94 -6.51 -31.33 49.41
N ARG A 95 -7.78 -31.11 49.78
CA ARG A 95 -8.97 -31.49 49.02
C ARG A 95 -9.84 -30.28 48.66
N ILE A 96 -9.29 -29.06 48.76
CA ILE A 96 -10.02 -27.79 48.60
C ILE A 96 -10.58 -27.71 47.18
N ALA A 97 -11.90 -27.64 47.04
CA ALA A 97 -12.58 -27.66 45.74
C ALA A 97 -13.06 -26.27 45.27
N HIS A 98 -13.26 -25.35 46.20
CA HIS A 98 -13.78 -24.00 45.97
C HIS A 98 -13.06 -22.99 46.87
N LEU A 99 -12.95 -21.75 46.39
CA LEU A 99 -12.52 -20.59 47.16
C LEU A 99 -13.59 -19.51 47.00
N PRO A 100 -14.15 -18.93 48.09
CA PRO A 100 -15.11 -17.84 47.96
C PRO A 100 -14.44 -16.56 47.42
N ALA A 101 -15.24 -15.63 46.89
CA ALA A 101 -14.76 -14.27 46.62
C ALA A 101 -14.26 -13.63 47.94
N LYS A 102 -13.11 -12.94 47.90
CA LYS A 102 -12.43 -12.37 49.08
C LYS A 102 -12.15 -13.42 50.18
N ALA A 103 -11.64 -14.59 49.80
CA ALA A 103 -11.37 -15.72 50.70
C ALA A 103 -10.33 -15.44 51.80
N PHE A 104 -9.52 -14.39 51.64
CA PHE A 104 -8.39 -14.09 52.52
C PHE A 104 -8.31 -12.59 52.84
N LYS A 105 -8.03 -12.27 54.11
CA LYS A 105 -7.79 -10.90 54.58
C LYS A 105 -6.42 -10.84 55.27
N LEU A 106 -5.36 -11.03 54.48
CA LEU A 106 -3.99 -11.22 54.94
C LEU A 106 -3.06 -10.26 54.16
N PRO A 107 -3.09 -8.95 54.46
CA PRO A 107 -2.42 -7.93 53.64
C PRO A 107 -0.89 -8.04 53.66
N HIS A 108 -0.32 -8.76 54.62
CA HIS A 108 1.12 -9.02 54.75
C HIS A 108 1.56 -10.39 54.20
N LEU A 109 0.65 -11.18 53.62
CA LEU A 109 0.98 -12.48 53.05
C LEU A 109 1.78 -12.31 51.75
N ILE A 110 2.99 -12.88 51.71
CA ILE A 110 3.94 -12.82 50.59
C ILE A 110 3.76 -14.06 49.68
N GLN A 111 3.50 -15.24 50.26
CA GLN A 111 3.44 -16.50 49.52
C GLN A 111 2.24 -17.37 49.93
N LEU A 112 1.45 -17.78 48.93
CA LEU A 112 0.28 -18.65 49.10
C LEU A 112 0.41 -19.91 48.22
N GLU A 113 0.39 -21.09 48.85
CA GLU A 113 0.48 -22.37 48.14
C GLU A 113 -0.83 -23.18 48.26
N LEU A 114 -1.58 -23.24 47.16
CA LEU A 114 -2.85 -23.96 47.00
C LEU A 114 -2.74 -25.11 45.98
N ASN A 115 -1.52 -25.45 45.57
CA ASN A 115 -1.19 -26.46 44.58
C ASN A 115 -1.49 -27.90 45.03
N ARG A 116 -1.84 -28.79 44.09
CA ARG A 116 -2.30 -30.16 44.38
C ARG A 116 -3.58 -30.20 45.24
N ASN A 117 -4.54 -29.31 44.95
CA ASN A 117 -5.90 -29.35 45.51
C ASN A 117 -6.90 -29.83 44.45
N ARG A 118 -8.17 -29.44 44.54
CA ARG A 118 -9.28 -29.84 43.65
C ARG A 118 -10.03 -28.64 43.05
N ILE A 119 -9.41 -27.45 43.07
CA ILE A 119 -10.04 -26.19 42.68
C ILE A 119 -10.42 -26.26 41.20
N ARG A 120 -11.68 -25.94 40.86
CA ARG A 120 -12.19 -25.99 39.47
C ARG A 120 -12.44 -24.61 38.84
N LEU A 121 -12.78 -23.65 39.68
CA LEU A 121 -13.15 -22.28 39.32
C LEU A 121 -12.43 -21.32 40.26
N ILE A 122 -12.02 -20.17 39.73
CA ILE A 122 -11.62 -19.01 40.53
C ILE A 122 -12.53 -17.85 40.12
N ASP A 123 -13.29 -17.34 41.08
CA ASP A 123 -14.23 -16.24 40.89
C ASP A 123 -13.51 -14.88 40.93
N GLY A 124 -14.18 -13.85 40.42
CA GLY A 124 -13.68 -12.48 40.50
C GLY A 124 -13.43 -12.08 41.97
N LEU A 125 -12.33 -11.37 42.23
CA LEU A 125 -11.94 -10.91 43.56
C LEU A 125 -11.59 -12.02 44.59
N THR A 126 -11.38 -13.29 44.19
CA THR A 126 -11.02 -14.38 45.13
C THR A 126 -9.82 -14.04 46.02
N PHE A 127 -8.78 -13.42 45.45
CA PHE A 127 -7.53 -13.10 46.16
C PHE A 127 -7.42 -11.64 46.66
N HIS A 128 -8.50 -10.86 46.58
CA HIS A 128 -8.51 -9.48 47.07
C HIS A 128 -8.37 -9.44 48.60
N GLY A 129 -7.41 -8.65 49.11
CA GLY A 129 -7.01 -8.62 50.53
C GLY A 129 -5.69 -9.31 50.82
N LEU A 130 -4.93 -9.68 49.78
CA LEU A 130 -3.58 -10.22 49.82
C LEU A 130 -2.56 -9.20 49.25
N ASP A 131 -2.59 -7.99 49.79
CA ASP A 131 -2.00 -6.79 49.19
C ASP A 131 -0.47 -6.84 49.00
N SER A 132 0.23 -7.70 49.77
CA SER A 132 1.68 -7.95 49.67
C SER A 132 2.07 -9.25 48.97
N LEU A 133 1.12 -9.95 48.32
CA LEU A 133 1.38 -11.24 47.70
C LEU A 133 2.33 -11.10 46.51
N GLU A 134 3.43 -11.86 46.54
CA GLU A 134 4.42 -11.95 45.47
C GLU A 134 4.33 -13.28 44.72
N VAL A 135 3.99 -14.38 45.41
CA VAL A 135 4.03 -15.75 44.85
C VAL A 135 2.72 -16.50 45.12
N LEU A 136 2.02 -16.88 44.04
CA LEU A 136 0.80 -17.70 44.09
C LEU A 136 1.00 -19.03 43.36
N LYS A 137 0.79 -20.14 44.08
CA LYS A 137 0.95 -21.51 43.55
C LYS A 137 -0.36 -22.25 43.49
N LEU A 138 -0.94 -22.37 42.29
CA LEU A 138 -2.20 -23.03 41.99
C LEU A 138 -2.04 -24.27 41.09
N GLN A 139 -0.80 -24.69 40.78
CA GLN A 139 -0.56 -25.80 39.86
C GLN A 139 -1.09 -27.16 40.37
N ARG A 140 -1.42 -28.08 39.45
CA ARG A 140 -2.00 -29.40 39.76
C ARG A 140 -3.34 -29.29 40.52
N ASN A 141 -4.24 -28.44 40.03
CA ASN A 141 -5.63 -28.42 40.45
C ASN A 141 -6.50 -29.00 39.32
N ASN A 142 -7.78 -28.63 39.23
CA ASN A 142 -8.67 -28.96 38.13
C ASN A 142 -9.25 -27.68 37.49
N ILE A 143 -8.50 -26.57 37.51
CA ILE A 143 -9.01 -25.25 37.16
C ILE A 143 -9.31 -25.24 35.66
N SER A 144 -10.59 -25.21 35.31
CA SER A 144 -11.06 -25.16 33.92
C SER A 144 -11.62 -23.79 33.53
N LYS A 145 -11.76 -22.87 34.50
CA LYS A 145 -12.19 -21.49 34.26
C LYS A 145 -11.60 -20.55 35.31
N LEU A 146 -11.17 -19.39 34.83
CA LEU A 146 -10.85 -18.20 35.61
C LEU A 146 -11.88 -17.14 35.20
N MET A 147 -12.52 -16.48 36.17
CA MET A 147 -13.42 -15.36 35.89
C MET A 147 -12.62 -14.06 35.69
N ASP A 148 -13.24 -13.07 35.07
CA ASP A 148 -12.64 -11.74 34.92
C ASP A 148 -12.36 -11.12 36.30
N GLY A 149 -11.17 -10.54 36.47
CA GLY A 149 -10.70 -10.04 37.76
C GLY A 149 -10.45 -11.12 38.83
N ALA A 150 -10.26 -12.40 38.45
CA ALA A 150 -9.91 -13.48 39.39
C ALA A 150 -8.70 -13.15 40.29
N PHE A 151 -7.69 -12.48 39.72
CA PHE A 151 -6.49 -12.03 40.43
C PHE A 151 -6.47 -10.51 40.67
N TRP A 152 -7.63 -9.84 40.64
CA TRP A 152 -7.68 -8.41 40.98
C TRP A 152 -7.44 -8.18 42.47
N GLY A 153 -6.65 -7.15 42.79
CA GLY A 153 -6.19 -6.82 44.14
C GLY A 153 -4.77 -7.28 44.46
N VAL A 154 -4.24 -8.34 43.83
CA VAL A 154 -2.86 -8.81 44.05
C VAL A 154 -1.85 -8.14 43.12
N ALA A 155 -1.89 -6.80 43.04
CA ALA A 155 -1.09 -5.99 42.11
C ALA A 155 0.44 -6.04 42.33
N ARG A 156 0.90 -6.61 43.45
CA ARG A 156 2.33 -6.90 43.73
C ARG A 156 2.80 -8.28 43.26
N MET A 157 1.90 -9.15 42.80
CA MET A 157 2.24 -10.53 42.45
C MET A 157 3.27 -10.58 41.33
N GLN A 158 4.38 -11.28 41.58
CA GLN A 158 5.52 -11.42 40.69
C GLN A 158 5.53 -12.79 39.99
N VAL A 159 5.05 -13.84 40.67
CA VAL A 159 5.07 -15.23 40.19
C VAL A 159 3.70 -15.89 40.33
N LEU A 160 3.15 -16.38 39.21
CA LEU A 160 1.88 -17.13 39.17
C LEU A 160 2.07 -18.49 38.51
N HIS A 161 1.86 -19.57 39.28
CA HIS A 161 1.84 -20.94 38.76
C HIS A 161 0.41 -21.45 38.59
N LEU A 162 0.02 -21.69 37.34
CA LEU A 162 -1.24 -22.30 36.91
C LEU A 162 -1.02 -23.62 36.14
N ASP A 163 0.20 -24.18 36.17
CA ASP A 163 0.57 -25.41 35.48
C ASP A 163 -0.33 -26.61 35.86
N ASN A 164 -0.45 -27.61 34.98
CA ASN A 164 -1.13 -28.88 35.26
C ASN A 164 -2.59 -28.61 35.70
N ASN A 165 -3.34 -27.92 34.86
CA ASN A 165 -4.76 -27.56 35.05
C ASN A 165 -5.52 -27.80 33.73
N ASN A 166 -6.76 -27.30 33.63
CA ASN A 166 -7.68 -27.56 32.52
C ASN A 166 -8.02 -26.28 31.73
N LEU A 167 -7.14 -25.28 31.72
CA LEU A 167 -7.37 -23.99 31.04
C LEU A 167 -7.29 -24.16 29.51
N ASN A 168 -8.23 -23.55 28.78
CA ASN A 168 -8.35 -23.66 27.32
C ASN A 168 -7.97 -22.37 26.55
N GLU A 169 -7.94 -21.22 27.22
CA GLU A 169 -7.59 -19.93 26.60
C GLU A 169 -6.92 -18.95 27.58
N VAL A 170 -6.16 -18.00 27.03
CA VAL A 170 -5.59 -16.87 27.77
C VAL A 170 -6.31 -15.59 27.35
N THR A 171 -6.91 -14.88 28.30
CA THR A 171 -7.72 -13.66 28.06
C THR A 171 -7.26 -12.50 28.95
N SER A 172 -7.52 -11.28 28.49
CA SER A 172 -7.20 -10.05 29.23
C SER A 172 -8.02 -9.89 30.52
N GLY A 173 -9.22 -10.50 30.57
CA GLY A 173 -10.15 -10.37 31.68
C GLY A 173 -9.64 -11.00 32.98
N TRP A 174 -9.13 -12.24 32.94
CA TRP A 174 -8.57 -12.87 34.14
C TRP A 174 -7.16 -12.38 34.48
N LEU A 175 -6.40 -11.86 33.50
CA LEU A 175 -5.10 -11.19 33.70
C LEU A 175 -5.23 -9.76 34.26
N TYR A 176 -6.45 -9.23 34.41
CA TYR A 176 -6.68 -7.85 34.83
C TYR A 176 -6.11 -7.54 36.23
N GLY A 177 -5.24 -6.53 36.29
CA GLY A 177 -4.60 -6.05 37.54
C GLY A 177 -3.18 -6.58 37.82
N LEU A 178 -2.65 -7.49 36.98
CA LEU A 178 -1.36 -8.17 37.20
C LEU A 178 -0.11 -7.34 36.80
N SER A 179 -0.09 -6.06 37.18
CA SER A 179 0.90 -5.05 36.74
C SER A 179 2.34 -5.23 37.25
N SER A 180 2.57 -6.18 38.17
CA SER A 180 3.90 -6.54 38.68
C SER A 180 4.36 -7.94 38.29
N LEU A 181 3.56 -8.67 37.50
CA LEU A 181 3.84 -10.07 37.15
C LEU A 181 5.10 -10.18 36.27
N GLN A 182 6.04 -11.01 36.70
CA GLN A 182 7.30 -11.30 36.03
C GLN A 182 7.32 -12.72 35.46
N GLN A 183 6.71 -13.69 36.15
CA GLN A 183 6.71 -15.09 35.73
C GLN A 183 5.29 -15.67 35.71
N LEU A 184 4.90 -16.22 34.55
CA LEU A 184 3.61 -16.88 34.34
C LEU A 184 3.83 -18.30 33.79
N PHE A 185 3.47 -19.29 34.61
CA PHE A 185 3.63 -20.70 34.29
C PHE A 185 2.25 -21.34 34.04
N LEU A 186 1.98 -21.71 32.78
CA LEU A 186 0.72 -22.27 32.27
C LEU A 186 0.94 -23.67 31.66
N SER A 187 2.05 -24.34 31.97
CA SER A 187 2.44 -25.58 31.31
C SER A 187 1.55 -26.77 31.66
N TYR A 188 1.34 -27.72 30.74
CA TYR A 188 0.38 -28.82 30.90
C TYR A 188 -1.05 -28.30 31.20
N ASN A 189 -1.59 -27.49 30.29
CA ASN A 189 -3.00 -27.12 30.29
C ASN A 189 -3.64 -27.66 28.99
N SER A 190 -4.66 -27.01 28.47
CA SER A 190 -5.28 -27.32 27.17
C SER A 190 -5.44 -26.08 26.31
N VAL A 191 -4.56 -25.08 26.51
CA VAL A 191 -4.64 -23.76 25.89
C VAL A 191 -4.48 -23.90 24.38
N SER A 192 -5.53 -23.56 23.63
CA SER A 192 -5.51 -23.58 22.16
C SER A 192 -5.51 -22.18 21.55
N ARG A 193 -5.81 -21.14 22.33
CA ARG A 193 -5.91 -19.74 21.87
C ARG A 193 -5.32 -18.75 22.88
N ILE A 194 -4.63 -17.75 22.35
CA ILE A 194 -4.20 -16.54 23.05
C ILE A 194 -4.98 -15.37 22.44
N ASN A 195 -5.67 -14.59 23.28
CA ASN A 195 -6.41 -13.42 22.82
C ASN A 195 -5.43 -12.25 22.56
N PRO A 196 -5.39 -11.57 21.39
CA PRO A 196 -4.32 -10.62 21.05
C PRO A 196 -4.11 -9.48 22.07
N ASN A 197 -5.17 -9.06 22.77
CA ASN A 197 -5.10 -8.01 23.79
C ASN A 197 -4.83 -8.53 25.22
N ALA A 198 -4.56 -9.83 25.41
CA ALA A 198 -4.43 -10.48 26.72
C ALA A 198 -3.38 -9.80 27.63
N TRP A 199 -2.24 -9.43 27.05
CA TRP A 199 -1.04 -9.05 27.79
C TRP A 199 -0.97 -7.59 28.24
N GLY A 200 -1.97 -6.76 27.91
CA GLY A 200 -1.96 -5.32 28.17
C GLY A 200 -1.73 -4.94 29.64
N PHE A 201 -2.08 -5.83 30.58
CA PHE A 201 -1.92 -5.65 32.02
C PHE A 201 -0.63 -6.27 32.60
N CYS A 202 0.14 -7.03 31.81
CA CYS A 202 1.29 -7.84 32.25
C CYS A 202 2.63 -7.37 31.66
N GLN A 203 2.81 -6.06 31.47
CA GLN A 203 3.94 -5.48 30.73
C GLN A 203 5.33 -5.71 31.36
N LYS A 204 5.40 -6.18 32.61
CA LYS A 204 6.66 -6.56 33.30
C LYS A 204 7.03 -8.04 33.18
N LEU A 205 6.26 -8.84 32.42
CA LEU A 205 6.48 -10.27 32.30
C LEU A 205 7.85 -10.56 31.63
N THR A 206 8.71 -11.31 32.31
CA THR A 206 10.05 -11.71 31.86
C THR A 206 10.12 -13.20 31.47
N GLU A 207 9.31 -14.08 32.05
CA GLU A 207 9.16 -15.48 31.64
C GLU A 207 7.68 -15.87 31.45
N LEU A 208 7.39 -16.44 30.27
CA LEU A 208 6.10 -17.03 29.91
C LEU A 208 6.31 -18.48 29.49
N ASN A 209 5.70 -19.42 30.22
CA ASN A 209 5.76 -20.85 29.90
C ASN A 209 4.37 -21.36 29.53
N LEU A 210 4.19 -21.68 28.24
CA LEU A 210 3.00 -22.25 27.62
C LEU A 210 3.28 -23.66 27.04
N SER A 211 4.40 -24.31 27.43
CA SER A 211 4.74 -25.65 26.97
C SER A 211 3.74 -26.73 27.41
N TYR A 212 3.57 -27.80 26.65
CA TYR A 212 2.53 -28.83 26.88
C TYR A 212 1.11 -28.21 26.87
N ASN A 213 0.69 -27.71 25.71
CA ASN A 213 -0.64 -27.15 25.45
C ASN A 213 -1.10 -27.51 24.02
N ASN A 214 -2.19 -26.91 23.55
CA ASN A 214 -2.85 -27.23 22.28
C ASN A 214 -2.77 -26.08 21.25
N LEU A 215 -1.72 -25.25 21.31
CA LEU A 215 -1.55 -24.12 20.39
C LEU A 215 -1.21 -24.61 18.98
N MET A 216 -2.05 -24.29 17.99
CA MET A 216 -1.83 -24.68 16.59
C MET A 216 -1.13 -23.59 15.74
N ARG A 217 -1.25 -22.33 16.16
CA ARG A 217 -0.75 -21.16 15.40
C ARG A 217 -0.31 -20.02 16.31
N LEU A 218 0.64 -19.22 15.82
CA LEU A 218 1.05 -17.94 16.40
C LEU A 218 0.77 -16.81 15.40
N ASP A 219 -0.21 -15.96 15.70
CA ASP A 219 -0.66 -14.87 14.84
C ASP A 219 0.11 -13.56 15.10
N GLU A 220 0.11 -12.62 14.14
CA GLU A 220 0.66 -11.28 14.38
C GLU A 220 -0.08 -10.62 15.55
N GLY A 221 0.68 -10.06 16.49
CA GLY A 221 0.13 -9.41 17.68
C GLY A 221 -0.36 -10.35 18.80
N SER A 222 -0.35 -11.67 18.61
CA SER A 222 -0.71 -12.65 19.67
C SER A 222 0.14 -12.54 20.96
N LEU A 223 1.34 -11.96 20.85
CA LEU A 223 2.28 -11.69 21.94
C LEU A 223 2.57 -10.18 22.11
N ALA A 224 1.71 -9.30 21.57
CA ALA A 224 1.87 -7.85 21.68
C ALA A 224 1.86 -7.35 23.13
N GLY A 225 2.61 -6.29 23.42
CA GLY A 225 2.72 -5.71 24.76
C GLY A 225 3.75 -6.39 25.68
N LEU A 226 4.21 -7.60 25.37
CA LEU A 226 5.23 -8.34 26.12
C LEU A 226 6.68 -7.88 25.82
N SER A 227 6.91 -6.56 25.70
CA SER A 227 8.22 -6.03 25.30
C SER A 227 9.34 -6.26 26.33
N GLY A 228 9.00 -6.55 27.59
CA GLY A 228 9.94 -6.94 28.65
C GLY A 228 10.32 -8.43 28.69
N LEU A 229 9.68 -9.27 27.86
CA LEU A 229 9.84 -10.73 27.91
C LEU A 229 11.26 -11.16 27.53
N GLN A 230 11.83 -12.08 28.32
CA GLN A 230 13.20 -12.60 28.15
C GLN A 230 13.21 -14.10 27.82
N ILE A 231 12.23 -14.86 28.34
CA ILE A 231 12.08 -16.29 28.11
C ILE A 231 10.64 -16.58 27.66
N LEU A 232 10.51 -17.26 26.52
CA LEU A 232 9.24 -17.75 25.99
C LEU A 232 9.37 -19.25 25.70
N ARG A 233 8.55 -20.06 26.37
CA ARG A 233 8.51 -21.52 26.19
C ARG A 233 7.17 -21.94 25.59
N LEU A 234 7.23 -22.61 24.45
CA LEU A 234 6.09 -23.06 23.64
C LEU A 234 6.29 -24.54 23.19
N SER A 235 7.32 -25.22 23.69
CA SER A 235 7.62 -26.62 23.35
C SER A 235 6.49 -27.58 23.71
N HIS A 236 6.29 -28.66 22.96
CA HIS A 236 5.15 -29.57 23.10
C HIS A 236 3.79 -28.86 22.94
N ASN A 237 3.59 -28.25 21.78
CA ASN A 237 2.29 -27.81 21.27
C ASN A 237 2.11 -28.43 19.87
N THR A 238 1.10 -28.01 19.11
CA THR A 238 0.86 -28.44 17.71
C THR A 238 1.10 -27.29 16.73
N ILE A 239 2.09 -26.42 17.02
CA ILE A 239 2.33 -25.20 16.24
C ILE A 239 2.90 -25.57 14.88
N SER A 240 2.07 -25.56 13.85
CA SER A 240 2.48 -25.69 12.43
C SER A 240 2.59 -24.34 11.73
N HIS A 241 1.92 -23.30 12.25
CA HIS A 241 1.85 -21.97 11.64
C HIS A 241 2.41 -20.87 12.55
N VAL A 242 3.30 -20.04 12.02
CA VAL A 242 3.77 -18.80 12.66
C VAL A 242 3.77 -17.68 11.62
N ALA A 243 3.04 -16.60 11.90
CA ALA A 243 2.89 -15.46 10.99
C ALA A 243 4.16 -14.58 10.92
N GLU A 244 4.37 -13.89 9.79
CA GLU A 244 5.36 -12.82 9.67
C GLU A 244 5.07 -11.73 10.72
N GLY A 245 5.97 -11.57 11.69
CA GLY A 245 5.78 -10.65 12.81
C GLY A 245 5.02 -11.22 14.02
N ALA A 246 4.81 -12.53 14.14
CA ALA A 246 4.24 -13.12 15.37
C ALA A 246 5.04 -12.77 16.65
N PHE A 247 6.36 -12.63 16.53
CA PHE A 247 7.28 -12.24 17.61
C PHE A 247 7.62 -10.73 17.65
N LYS A 248 6.96 -9.92 16.82
CA LYS A 248 7.23 -8.49 16.64
C LYS A 248 7.02 -7.70 17.93
N GLY A 249 8.08 -7.05 18.41
CA GLY A 249 8.07 -6.24 19.63
C GLY A 249 8.64 -6.93 20.87
N LEU A 250 8.98 -8.23 20.81
CA LEU A 250 9.65 -8.98 21.88
C LEU A 250 11.16 -8.65 21.95
N LYS A 251 11.51 -7.36 21.98
CA LYS A 251 12.88 -6.85 21.79
C LYS A 251 13.90 -7.32 22.82
N ASN A 252 13.43 -7.74 24.01
CA ASN A 252 14.28 -8.23 25.10
C ASN A 252 14.37 -9.77 25.16
N LEU A 253 13.74 -10.49 24.22
CA LEU A 253 13.69 -11.96 24.24
C LEU A 253 15.09 -12.53 24.03
N ARG A 254 15.51 -13.43 24.93
CA ARG A 254 16.83 -14.09 24.94
C ARG A 254 16.74 -15.59 24.68
N THR A 255 15.65 -16.22 25.11
CA THR A 255 15.40 -17.66 24.97
C THR A 255 14.01 -17.88 24.37
N LEU A 256 13.97 -18.60 23.24
CA LEU A 256 12.74 -19.06 22.58
C LEU A 256 12.81 -20.58 22.41
N GLU A 257 11.87 -21.29 23.06
CA GLU A 257 11.79 -22.75 23.02
C GLU A 257 10.51 -23.17 22.27
N LEU A 258 10.70 -23.89 21.15
CA LEU A 258 9.65 -24.31 20.20
C LEU A 258 9.76 -25.82 19.88
N ASP A 259 10.40 -26.60 20.75
CA ASP A 259 10.67 -28.02 20.52
C ASP A 259 9.39 -28.86 20.47
N ASN A 260 9.38 -29.97 19.75
CA ASN A 260 8.28 -30.91 19.69
C ASN A 260 6.96 -30.22 19.30
N ASN A 261 6.98 -29.57 18.14
CA ASN A 261 5.87 -28.91 17.47
C ASN A 261 5.81 -29.38 16.00
N GLU A 262 4.87 -28.86 15.22
CA GLU A 262 4.66 -29.23 13.81
C GLU A 262 5.36 -28.24 12.84
N ILE A 263 6.41 -27.54 13.30
CA ILE A 263 7.03 -26.44 12.54
C ILE A 263 7.83 -26.98 11.37
N SER A 264 7.53 -26.49 10.16
CA SER A 264 8.28 -26.78 8.94
C SER A 264 8.45 -25.51 8.10
N GLY A 265 7.33 -25.01 7.57
CA GLY A 265 7.31 -23.99 6.51
C GLY A 265 7.98 -22.65 6.83
N ILE A 266 8.17 -22.26 8.09
CA ILE A 266 8.86 -20.99 8.43
C ILE A 266 10.39 -21.07 8.35
N ILE A 267 10.94 -22.29 8.31
CA ILE A 267 12.37 -22.56 8.14
C ILE A 267 12.68 -22.95 6.69
N GLU A 268 11.71 -23.55 6.00
CA GLU A 268 11.82 -23.92 4.59
C GLU A 268 11.51 -22.76 3.60
N ASP A 269 10.66 -21.81 3.99
CA ASP A 269 10.34 -20.61 3.20
C ASP A 269 11.29 -19.43 3.52
N THR A 270 11.32 -18.44 2.65
CA THR A 270 12.24 -17.29 2.64
C THR A 270 11.82 -16.14 3.58
N ASN A 271 10.98 -16.40 4.57
CA ASN A 271 10.39 -15.38 5.45
C ASN A 271 11.25 -15.11 6.69
N GLY A 272 11.40 -13.84 7.05
CA GLY A 272 11.95 -13.42 8.34
C GLY A 272 10.93 -13.60 9.47
N ALA A 273 10.49 -14.83 9.76
CA ALA A 273 9.53 -15.10 10.83
C ALA A 273 10.03 -14.65 12.21
N PHE A 274 11.35 -14.67 12.42
CA PHE A 274 12.04 -14.20 13.62
C PHE A 274 12.55 -12.75 13.53
N ALA A 275 12.17 -11.98 12.52
CA ALA A 275 12.64 -10.60 12.36
C ALA A 275 12.19 -9.71 13.54
N GLY A 276 13.11 -8.95 14.12
CA GLY A 276 12.87 -8.15 15.32
C GLY A 276 13.15 -8.88 16.65
N LEU A 277 13.70 -10.10 16.60
CA LEU A 277 14.25 -10.82 17.76
C LEU A 277 15.75 -10.54 17.96
N ASP A 278 16.14 -9.27 17.78
CA ASP A 278 17.54 -8.81 17.68
C ASP A 278 18.41 -9.13 18.92
N SER A 279 17.79 -9.44 20.07
CA SER A 279 18.44 -9.81 21.33
C SER A 279 18.50 -11.33 21.60
N LEU A 280 17.98 -12.17 20.71
CA LEU A 280 17.81 -13.60 20.97
C LEU A 280 19.16 -14.32 20.99
N SER A 281 19.50 -14.89 22.14
CA SER A 281 20.73 -15.68 22.35
C SER A 281 20.54 -17.19 22.18
N LYS A 282 19.34 -17.71 22.42
CA LYS A 282 19.01 -19.14 22.34
C LYS A 282 17.69 -19.38 21.60
N LEU A 283 17.76 -20.22 20.57
CA LEU A 283 16.63 -20.78 19.84
C LEU A 283 16.75 -22.31 19.86
N THR A 284 15.63 -22.99 20.11
CA THR A 284 15.56 -24.45 20.04
C THR A 284 14.25 -24.87 19.37
N LEU A 285 14.40 -25.70 18.34
CA LEU A 285 13.38 -26.21 17.41
C LEU A 285 13.49 -27.73 17.30
N PHE A 286 13.96 -28.40 18.37
CA PHE A 286 14.20 -29.84 18.36
C PHE A 286 12.90 -30.62 18.10
N GLY A 287 12.93 -31.72 17.35
CA GLY A 287 11.74 -32.57 17.20
C GLY A 287 10.60 -31.91 16.43
N ASN A 288 10.91 -31.16 15.37
CA ASN A 288 9.94 -30.51 14.49
C ASN A 288 9.95 -31.16 13.08
N GLU A 289 9.10 -30.66 12.18
CA GLU A 289 8.93 -31.20 10.82
C GLU A 289 9.86 -30.57 9.75
N ILE A 290 10.95 -29.90 10.15
CA ILE A 290 11.79 -29.13 9.21
C ILE A 290 12.48 -30.07 8.20
N LYS A 291 12.07 -30.00 6.93
CA LYS A 291 12.63 -30.80 5.82
C LYS A 291 13.76 -30.07 5.08
N SER A 292 13.85 -28.74 5.19
CA SER A 292 15.00 -27.97 4.68
C SER A 292 15.17 -26.61 5.36
N VAL A 293 16.32 -25.97 5.17
CA VAL A 293 16.66 -24.67 5.75
C VAL A 293 16.96 -23.66 4.64
N ALA A 294 16.14 -22.62 4.54
CA ALA A 294 16.32 -21.53 3.58
C ALA A 294 17.40 -20.53 4.00
N LYS A 295 18.05 -19.88 3.02
CA LYS A 295 19.07 -18.83 3.21
C LYS A 295 18.60 -17.64 4.06
N LYS A 296 17.27 -17.45 4.18
CA LYS A 296 16.64 -16.35 4.91
C LYS A 296 15.97 -16.74 6.24
N ALA A 297 15.93 -18.03 6.59
CA ALA A 297 15.16 -18.54 7.74
C ALA A 297 15.51 -17.86 9.08
N PHE A 298 16.77 -17.46 9.26
CA PHE A 298 17.30 -16.90 10.51
C PHE A 298 17.72 -15.42 10.39
N ILE A 299 17.06 -14.64 9.51
CA ILE A 299 17.23 -13.17 9.47
C ILE A 299 16.64 -12.53 10.73
N GLY A 300 17.38 -11.60 11.36
CA GLY A 300 17.02 -10.97 12.64
C GLY A 300 17.55 -11.71 13.86
N LEU A 301 18.36 -12.76 13.67
CA LEU A 301 18.98 -13.56 14.73
C LEU A 301 20.51 -13.38 14.78
N GLU A 302 21.02 -12.22 14.37
CA GLU A 302 22.46 -11.90 14.36
C GLU A 302 23.16 -12.11 15.73
N ALA A 303 22.42 -11.97 16.84
CA ALA A 303 22.91 -12.15 18.21
C ALA A 303 22.96 -13.62 18.69
N LEU A 304 22.43 -14.58 17.92
CA LEU A 304 22.21 -15.95 18.39
C LEU A 304 23.51 -16.69 18.72
N GLU A 305 23.54 -17.28 19.92
CA GLU A 305 24.68 -18.05 20.44
C GLU A 305 24.43 -19.57 20.44
N HIS A 306 23.18 -19.99 20.67
CA HIS A 306 22.75 -21.40 20.69
C HIS A 306 21.60 -21.63 19.71
N LEU A 307 21.80 -22.54 18.75
CA LEU A 307 20.76 -23.04 17.85
C LEU A 307 20.65 -24.57 17.96
N ASN A 308 19.44 -25.08 18.14
CA ASN A 308 19.16 -26.52 18.13
C ASN A 308 18.08 -26.86 17.10
N LEU A 309 18.47 -27.65 16.11
CA LEU A 309 17.67 -28.20 15.01
C LEU A 309 17.66 -29.75 15.05
N GLY A 310 18.03 -30.36 16.18
CA GLY A 310 18.08 -31.82 16.33
C GLY A 310 16.71 -32.48 16.15
N ASN A 311 16.73 -33.78 15.82
CA ASN A 311 15.52 -34.60 15.58
C ASN A 311 14.54 -33.96 14.57
N ASN A 312 15.06 -33.37 13.50
CA ASN A 312 14.31 -32.85 12.36
C ASN A 312 14.79 -33.60 11.10
N MET A 313 13.88 -33.92 10.18
CA MET A 313 14.18 -34.67 8.95
C MET A 313 14.82 -33.78 7.85
N ILE A 314 15.86 -33.02 8.22
CA ILE A 314 16.49 -32.02 7.35
C ILE A 314 17.20 -32.70 6.19
N ARG A 315 16.76 -32.40 4.96
CA ARG A 315 17.29 -32.95 3.72
C ARG A 315 18.27 -32.01 3.01
N SER A 316 18.10 -30.69 3.17
CA SER A 316 18.90 -29.67 2.46
C SER A 316 19.01 -28.38 3.26
N ILE A 317 20.18 -27.73 3.20
CA ILE A 317 20.46 -26.44 3.86
C ILE A 317 21.10 -25.53 2.81
N GLN A 318 20.44 -24.42 2.48
CA GLN A 318 20.93 -23.49 1.45
C GLN A 318 22.24 -22.80 1.87
N GLY A 319 23.11 -22.54 0.90
CA GLY A 319 24.35 -21.78 1.09
C GLY A 319 24.10 -20.47 1.83
N GLU A 320 24.98 -20.16 2.80
CA GLU A 320 24.92 -18.99 3.70
C GLU A 320 23.72 -18.93 4.67
N ALA A 321 22.88 -19.97 4.83
CA ALA A 321 21.75 -19.94 5.78
C ALA A 321 22.14 -19.59 7.23
N PHE A 322 23.39 -19.87 7.63
CA PHE A 322 23.93 -19.52 8.95
C PHE A 322 24.84 -18.27 8.95
N ALA A 323 25.06 -17.60 7.82
CA ALA A 323 26.08 -16.55 7.66
C ALA A 323 25.82 -15.26 8.47
N LYS A 324 24.58 -15.03 8.90
CA LYS A 324 24.20 -13.91 9.78
C LYS A 324 24.53 -14.17 11.26
N MET A 325 24.51 -15.43 11.69
CA MET A 325 24.73 -15.84 13.09
C MET A 325 26.23 -15.89 13.42
N LYS A 326 26.86 -14.71 13.41
CA LYS A 326 28.30 -14.55 13.69
C LYS A 326 28.66 -14.99 15.11
N ASN A 327 27.75 -14.78 16.06
CA ASN A 327 27.93 -15.06 17.49
C ASN A 327 27.67 -16.54 17.88
N LEU A 328 27.30 -17.41 16.92
CA LEU A 328 26.94 -18.80 17.20
C LEU A 328 28.12 -19.58 17.83
N LYS A 329 27.86 -20.16 19.00
CA LYS A 329 28.80 -20.98 19.82
C LYS A 329 28.38 -22.45 19.88
N GLU A 330 27.07 -22.71 19.82
CA GLU A 330 26.49 -24.05 19.91
C GLU A 330 25.50 -24.27 18.76
N LEU A 331 25.70 -25.36 18.01
CA LEU A 331 24.82 -25.80 16.94
C LEU A 331 24.55 -27.31 17.09
N TYR A 332 23.32 -27.66 17.48
CA TYR A 332 22.86 -29.04 17.55
C TYR A 332 22.02 -29.39 16.33
N MET A 333 22.34 -30.50 15.65
CA MET A 333 21.63 -30.94 14.46
C MET A 333 21.87 -32.44 14.26
N ASN A 334 20.83 -33.24 14.09
CA ASN A 334 20.98 -34.64 13.70
C ASN A 334 19.94 -35.04 12.66
N SER A 335 20.40 -35.57 11.53
CA SER A 335 19.59 -36.04 10.40
C SER A 335 20.38 -37.04 9.55
N ASP A 336 19.73 -38.16 9.24
CA ASP A 336 20.18 -39.21 8.32
C ASP A 336 19.77 -38.95 6.85
N SER A 337 19.03 -37.86 6.63
CA SER A 337 18.16 -37.69 5.47
C SER A 337 18.71 -36.71 4.42
N PHE A 338 20.00 -36.37 4.48
CA PHE A 338 20.62 -35.34 3.66
C PHE A 338 20.75 -35.72 2.17
N LEU A 339 20.52 -34.72 1.32
CA LEU A 339 20.95 -34.64 -0.07
C LEU A 339 22.40 -34.14 -0.09
N CYS A 340 23.35 -35.04 -0.32
CA CYS A 340 24.78 -34.72 -0.43
C CYS A 340 25.15 -34.30 -1.86
N ASP A 341 24.41 -33.31 -2.37
CA ASP A 341 24.65 -32.66 -3.66
C ASP A 341 25.59 -31.45 -3.52
N CYS A 342 25.86 -30.74 -4.62
CA CYS A 342 26.72 -29.56 -4.62
C CYS A 342 26.18 -28.39 -3.78
N GLN A 343 24.88 -28.35 -3.43
CA GLN A 343 24.31 -27.34 -2.52
C GLN A 343 24.71 -27.59 -1.07
N LEU A 344 25.01 -28.84 -0.68
CA LEU A 344 25.49 -29.19 0.65
C LEU A 344 27.01 -29.04 0.82
N LYS A 345 27.78 -28.98 -0.29
CA LYS A 345 29.26 -28.97 -0.34
C LYS A 345 29.97 -28.02 0.64
N TRP A 346 29.37 -26.87 0.95
CA TRP A 346 29.93 -25.88 1.87
C TRP A 346 29.82 -26.27 3.35
N LEU A 347 28.82 -27.08 3.70
CA LEU A 347 28.42 -27.33 5.09
C LEU A 347 29.47 -28.10 5.90
N PRO A 348 30.08 -29.22 5.42
CA PRO A 348 31.08 -29.95 6.21
C PRO A 348 32.28 -29.08 6.56
N HIS A 349 32.77 -28.28 5.60
CA HIS A 349 33.88 -27.35 5.81
C HIS A 349 33.51 -26.22 6.79
N TRP A 350 32.31 -25.64 6.66
CA TRP A 350 31.84 -24.58 7.56
C TRP A 350 31.67 -25.07 9.01
N LEU A 351 31.05 -26.25 9.19
CA LEU A 351 30.92 -26.90 10.52
C LEU A 351 32.29 -27.20 11.13
N SER A 352 33.22 -27.69 10.33
CA SER A 352 34.60 -27.98 10.75
C SER A 352 35.35 -26.72 11.20
N GLY A 353 35.32 -25.65 10.37
CA GLY A 353 35.96 -24.37 10.68
C GLY A 353 35.31 -23.58 11.82
N ARG A 354 34.15 -24.01 12.32
CA ARG A 354 33.46 -23.45 13.50
C ARG A 354 33.50 -24.37 14.73
N GLY A 355 34.04 -25.60 14.61
CA GLY A 355 34.16 -26.56 15.71
C GLY A 355 32.89 -27.37 16.03
N PHE A 356 31.85 -27.30 15.19
CA PHE A 356 30.54 -27.92 15.45
C PHE A 356 30.45 -29.43 15.12
N GLN A 357 31.56 -30.06 14.70
CA GLN A 357 31.59 -31.49 14.34
C GLN A 357 31.07 -32.42 15.44
N ALA A 358 31.34 -32.10 16.71
CA ALA A 358 30.95 -32.95 17.85
C ALA A 358 29.47 -32.81 18.27
N SER A 359 28.74 -31.83 17.74
CA SER A 359 27.33 -31.56 18.04
C SER A 359 26.41 -31.72 16.82
N VAL A 360 26.96 -32.12 15.66
CA VAL A 360 26.22 -32.34 14.42
C VAL A 360 26.44 -33.77 13.90
N ASP A 361 25.38 -34.58 13.91
CA ASP A 361 25.34 -35.90 13.28
C ASP A 361 24.58 -35.81 11.96
N ALA A 362 25.31 -35.59 10.87
CA ALA A 362 24.75 -35.42 9.54
C ALA A 362 25.25 -36.54 8.62
N THR A 363 24.30 -37.31 8.08
CA THR A 363 24.54 -38.48 7.23
C THR A 363 23.73 -38.37 5.93
N CYS A 364 24.35 -38.79 4.81
CA CYS A 364 23.74 -38.75 3.49
C CYS A 364 22.70 -39.85 3.30
N ALA A 365 21.50 -39.49 2.82
CA ALA A 365 20.53 -40.43 2.26
C ALA A 365 20.66 -40.56 0.74
N HIS A 366 21.13 -39.50 0.06
CA HIS A 366 21.24 -39.41 -1.39
C HIS A 366 22.50 -38.63 -1.78
N PRO A 367 23.17 -38.90 -2.94
CA PRO A 367 22.94 -40.02 -3.86
C PRO A 367 23.21 -41.39 -3.22
N GLU A 368 22.65 -42.44 -3.82
CA GLU A 368 22.76 -43.83 -3.32
C GLU A 368 24.23 -44.27 -3.14
N SER A 369 25.16 -43.72 -3.95
CA SER A 369 26.61 -43.92 -3.86
C SER A 369 27.28 -43.29 -2.63
N LEU A 370 26.61 -42.34 -1.98
CA LEU A 370 27.05 -41.67 -0.74
C LEU A 370 26.22 -42.08 0.49
N LYS A 371 25.18 -42.90 0.31
CA LYS A 371 24.24 -43.30 1.35
C LYS A 371 24.91 -43.88 2.60
N SER A 372 24.37 -43.53 3.76
CA SER A 372 24.87 -43.91 5.09
C SER A 372 26.30 -43.44 5.42
N LYS A 373 26.90 -42.55 4.61
CA LYS A 373 28.17 -41.88 4.94
C LYS A 373 27.89 -40.56 5.67
N SER A 374 28.66 -40.28 6.72
CA SER A 374 28.64 -38.97 7.37
C SER A 374 29.17 -37.90 6.41
N ILE A 375 28.57 -36.70 6.41
CA ILE A 375 28.98 -35.61 5.50
C ILE A 375 30.45 -35.18 5.67
N PHE A 376 31.06 -35.47 6.83
CA PHE A 376 32.47 -35.19 7.11
C PHE A 376 33.45 -36.20 6.50
N SER A 377 32.97 -37.38 6.05
CA SER A 377 33.79 -38.40 5.39
C SER A 377 33.69 -38.39 3.86
N VAL A 378 32.85 -37.52 3.29
CA VAL A 378 32.65 -37.37 1.85
C VAL A 378 33.65 -36.35 1.28
N PRO A 379 34.45 -36.69 0.25
CA PRO A 379 35.33 -35.73 -0.42
C PRO A 379 34.58 -34.55 -1.03
N ALA A 380 35.19 -33.36 -1.05
CA ALA A 380 34.56 -32.15 -1.56
C ALA A 380 34.15 -32.28 -3.04
N GLU A 381 34.85 -33.12 -3.80
CA GLU A 381 34.66 -33.42 -5.21
C GLU A 381 33.43 -34.31 -5.47
N SER A 382 32.99 -35.09 -4.47
CA SER A 382 31.84 -35.99 -4.59
C SER A 382 30.49 -35.29 -4.43
N PHE A 383 30.46 -34.05 -3.94
CA PHE A 383 29.27 -33.21 -3.86
C PHE A 383 28.99 -32.55 -5.24
N VAL A 384 28.33 -33.29 -6.13
CA VAL A 384 27.95 -32.89 -7.50
C VAL A 384 26.46 -32.51 -7.59
N CYS A 385 26.04 -31.89 -8.70
CA CYS A 385 24.63 -31.54 -8.97
C CYS A 385 24.17 -32.06 -10.35
N ASP A 386 24.67 -33.23 -10.75
CA ASP A 386 24.30 -33.89 -12.01
C ASP A 386 22.86 -34.46 -11.95
N ASP A 387 22.32 -34.60 -10.74
CA ASP A 387 20.96 -35.00 -10.38
C ASP A 387 20.37 -33.98 -9.40
N PHE A 388 19.07 -33.70 -9.53
CA PHE A 388 18.28 -32.82 -8.67
C PHE A 388 16.95 -33.51 -8.30
N PRO A 389 16.96 -34.46 -7.34
CA PRO A 389 15.78 -35.23 -6.97
C PRO A 389 14.79 -34.42 -6.11
N LYS A 390 15.21 -33.28 -5.56
CA LYS A 390 14.34 -32.28 -4.92
C LYS A 390 13.79 -31.32 -5.98
N PRO A 391 12.48 -30.98 -5.99
CA PRO A 391 11.90 -30.18 -7.06
C PRO A 391 12.52 -28.78 -7.14
N GLN A 392 12.85 -28.35 -8.36
CA GLN A 392 13.35 -27.01 -8.64
C GLN A 392 12.31 -26.21 -9.43
N ILE A 393 11.96 -25.00 -8.96
CA ILE A 393 10.98 -24.14 -9.64
C ILE A 393 11.65 -23.44 -10.82
N ILE A 394 11.13 -23.73 -12.01
CA ILE A 394 11.60 -23.21 -13.30
C ILE A 394 10.73 -22.06 -13.82
N VAL A 395 9.46 -21.98 -13.42
CA VAL A 395 8.54 -20.87 -13.74
C VAL A 395 7.96 -20.33 -12.43
N GLN A 396 8.25 -19.06 -12.14
CA GLN A 396 7.76 -18.34 -10.97
C GLN A 396 6.40 -17.69 -11.26
N PRO A 397 5.48 -17.61 -10.28
CA PRO A 397 4.23 -16.90 -10.46
C PRO A 397 4.46 -15.39 -10.58
N ALA A 398 3.83 -14.78 -11.59
CA ALA A 398 3.95 -13.34 -11.86
C ALA A 398 3.10 -12.51 -10.88
N THR A 399 3.69 -11.46 -10.31
CA THR A 399 2.92 -10.40 -9.63
C THR A 399 1.97 -9.76 -10.64
N THR A 400 0.68 -9.70 -10.28
CA THR A 400 -0.42 -9.44 -11.24
C THR A 400 -1.41 -8.44 -10.66
N MET A 401 -1.94 -7.56 -11.52
CA MET A 401 -3.08 -6.70 -11.20
C MET A 401 -4.36 -7.31 -11.77
N ALA A 402 -5.43 -7.36 -10.98
CA ALA A 402 -6.75 -7.77 -11.43
C ALA A 402 -7.70 -6.57 -11.50
N VAL A 403 -8.69 -6.66 -12.38
CA VAL A 403 -9.90 -5.81 -12.33
C VAL A 403 -10.96 -6.57 -11.54
N LEU A 404 -11.63 -5.89 -10.61
CA LEU A 404 -12.70 -6.45 -9.77
C LEU A 404 -13.74 -7.21 -10.62
N GLY A 405 -14.08 -8.44 -10.23
CA GLY A 405 -15.02 -9.30 -10.94
C GLY A 405 -14.48 -9.95 -12.23
N LYS A 406 -13.16 -9.93 -12.48
CA LYS A 406 -12.51 -10.72 -13.56
C LYS A 406 -11.83 -11.97 -13.01
N ASP A 407 -11.72 -12.98 -13.86
CA ASP A 407 -10.93 -14.18 -13.59
C ASP A 407 -9.44 -13.91 -13.80
N ILE A 408 -8.59 -14.47 -12.93
CA ILE A 408 -7.14 -14.52 -13.12
C ILE A 408 -6.60 -15.92 -12.82
N ARG A 409 -5.34 -16.16 -13.21
CA ARG A 409 -4.60 -17.38 -12.87
C ARG A 409 -3.17 -17.07 -12.44
N PHE A 410 -2.69 -17.75 -11.41
CA PHE A 410 -1.27 -17.82 -11.09
C PHE A 410 -0.72 -19.15 -11.61
N ILE A 411 0.44 -19.12 -12.26
CA ILE A 411 1.11 -20.29 -12.84
C ILE A 411 2.44 -20.49 -12.13
N CYS A 412 2.77 -21.71 -11.75
CA CYS A 412 4.08 -22.09 -11.24
C CYS A 412 4.48 -23.45 -11.83
N SER A 413 5.73 -23.60 -12.24
CA SER A 413 6.22 -24.87 -12.80
C SER A 413 7.53 -25.29 -12.16
N ALA A 414 7.70 -26.59 -11.93
CA ALA A 414 8.89 -27.19 -11.34
C ALA A 414 9.32 -28.47 -12.07
N ALA A 415 10.59 -28.82 -11.94
CA ALA A 415 11.17 -30.05 -12.50
C ALA A 415 11.91 -30.86 -11.42
N SER A 416 12.01 -32.17 -11.64
CA SER A 416 12.78 -33.14 -10.84
C SER A 416 13.41 -34.18 -11.76
N SER A 417 14.60 -34.66 -11.41
CA SER A 417 15.24 -35.84 -12.04
C SER A 417 14.85 -37.16 -11.36
N SER A 418 14.23 -37.11 -10.18
CA SER A 418 13.55 -38.27 -9.59
C SER A 418 12.09 -38.36 -10.04
N ASP A 419 11.70 -39.61 -10.28
CA ASP A 419 10.36 -40.18 -10.40
C ASP A 419 9.39 -39.92 -9.23
N SER A 420 9.89 -39.47 -8.07
CA SER A 420 9.10 -39.28 -6.86
C SER A 420 7.93 -38.31 -7.10
N PRO A 421 6.68 -38.72 -6.82
CA PRO A 421 5.50 -37.95 -7.18
C PRO A 421 5.49 -36.59 -6.47
N MET A 422 5.26 -35.54 -7.25
CA MET A 422 5.10 -34.19 -6.73
C MET A 422 3.68 -33.97 -6.19
N THR A 423 3.60 -33.29 -5.06
CA THR A 423 2.38 -32.72 -4.49
C THR A 423 2.44 -31.20 -4.62
N PHE A 424 1.29 -30.56 -4.89
CA PHE A 424 1.18 -29.13 -5.18
C PHE A 424 0.23 -28.49 -4.19
N ALA A 425 0.62 -27.34 -3.65
CA ALA A 425 -0.24 -26.52 -2.82
C ALA A 425 0.02 -25.04 -3.10
N TRP A 426 -1.01 -24.22 -2.96
CA TRP A 426 -0.87 -22.77 -3.02
C TRP A 426 -1.10 -22.17 -1.64
N LYS A 427 -0.35 -21.12 -1.33
CA LYS A 427 -0.49 -20.32 -0.12
C LYS A 427 -0.92 -18.90 -0.46
N LYS A 428 -1.69 -18.30 0.46
CA LYS A 428 -1.98 -16.86 0.47
C LYS A 428 -1.47 -16.27 1.78
N GLY A 429 -0.54 -15.33 1.69
CA GLY A 429 0.25 -14.89 2.83
C GLY A 429 1.07 -16.04 3.40
N HIS A 430 0.57 -16.67 4.47
CA HIS A 430 1.18 -17.80 5.17
C HIS A 430 0.30 -19.04 5.22
N GLU A 431 -0.99 -18.92 4.90
CA GLU A 431 -1.99 -19.99 5.03
C GLU A 431 -2.08 -20.79 3.72
N ILE A 432 -2.28 -22.10 3.83
CA ILE A 432 -2.47 -23.00 2.69
C ILE A 432 -3.93 -22.90 2.23
N LEU A 433 -4.13 -22.80 0.92
CA LEU A 433 -5.45 -22.78 0.29
C LEU A 433 -5.90 -24.22 0.06
N HIS A 434 -6.73 -24.75 0.96
CA HIS A 434 -7.20 -26.13 0.90
C HIS A 434 -8.27 -26.34 -0.17
N ASP A 435 -9.24 -25.42 -0.28
CA ASP A 435 -10.41 -25.54 -1.18
C ASP A 435 -10.27 -24.71 -2.48
N ALA A 436 -9.04 -24.59 -3.01
CA ALA A 436 -8.76 -23.77 -4.19
C ALA A 436 -8.93 -24.53 -5.52
N GLU A 437 -9.38 -23.82 -6.55
CA GLU A 437 -9.43 -24.32 -7.93
C GLU A 437 -8.01 -24.41 -8.51
N ILE A 438 -7.41 -25.60 -8.42
CA ILE A 438 -6.03 -25.87 -8.85
C ILE A 438 -6.02 -26.93 -9.96
N GLU A 439 -5.47 -26.58 -11.13
CA GLU A 439 -5.17 -27.53 -12.21
C GLU A 439 -3.67 -27.90 -12.19
N ASN A 440 -3.34 -29.16 -12.43
CA ASN A 440 -1.96 -29.65 -12.45
C ASN A 440 -1.70 -30.45 -13.75
N PHE A 441 -0.62 -30.11 -14.45
CA PHE A 441 -0.22 -30.69 -15.73
C PHE A 441 1.17 -31.31 -15.63
N ALA A 442 1.39 -32.48 -16.22
CA ALA A 442 2.70 -33.11 -16.34
C ALA A 442 3.22 -32.97 -17.79
N HIS A 443 4.51 -32.68 -17.95
CA HIS A 443 5.21 -32.56 -19.22
C HIS A 443 6.51 -33.37 -19.14
N VAL A 444 6.68 -34.33 -20.04
CA VAL A 444 7.89 -35.17 -20.09
C VAL A 444 8.91 -34.49 -21.02
N ARG A 445 10.04 -34.02 -20.47
CA ARG A 445 11.11 -33.39 -21.26
C ARG A 445 12.08 -34.44 -21.78
N ALA A 446 11.59 -35.35 -22.63
CA ALA A 446 12.37 -36.48 -23.12
C ALA A 446 13.28 -36.14 -24.31
N LYS A 447 14.56 -36.52 -24.18
CA LYS A 447 15.29 -37.21 -25.26
C LYS A 447 16.39 -38.13 -24.73
N ASP A 448 17.12 -37.72 -23.69
CA ASP A 448 18.33 -38.43 -23.22
C ASP A 448 18.33 -38.73 -21.69
N GLY A 449 17.26 -38.44 -20.97
CA GLY A 449 17.10 -38.73 -19.53
C GLY A 449 15.78 -38.21 -18.95
N GLU A 450 15.22 -38.88 -17.93
CA GLU A 450 13.84 -38.67 -17.46
C GLU A 450 13.70 -37.49 -16.47
N VAL A 451 13.73 -36.26 -16.99
CA VAL A 451 13.32 -35.08 -16.22
C VAL A 451 11.80 -34.87 -16.35
N MET A 452 11.10 -35.01 -15.23
CA MET A 452 9.66 -34.75 -15.14
C MET A 452 9.41 -33.29 -14.78
N GLU A 453 8.74 -32.57 -15.68
CA GLU A 453 8.33 -31.18 -15.52
C GLU A 453 6.83 -31.14 -15.18
N TYR A 454 6.45 -30.35 -14.18
CA TYR A 454 5.06 -30.17 -13.76
C TYR A 454 4.70 -28.70 -13.70
N THR A 455 3.49 -28.36 -14.14
CA THR A 455 2.92 -27.01 -14.04
C THR A 455 1.64 -27.07 -13.22
N THR A 456 1.56 -26.23 -12.18
CA THR A 456 0.35 -26.00 -11.39
C THR A 456 -0.22 -24.61 -11.66
N ILE A 457 -1.54 -24.53 -11.81
CA ILE A 457 -2.29 -23.31 -12.09
C ILE A 457 -3.35 -23.13 -11.00
N LEU A 458 -3.22 -22.06 -10.22
CA LEU A 458 -4.26 -21.59 -9.31
C LEU A 458 -5.18 -20.63 -10.07
N HIS A 459 -6.46 -20.97 -10.17
CA HIS A 459 -7.50 -20.09 -10.71
C HIS A 459 -8.15 -19.29 -9.58
N LEU A 460 -8.46 -18.02 -9.85
CA LEU A 460 -9.26 -17.17 -8.97
C LEU A 460 -10.38 -16.54 -9.83
N ARG A 461 -11.61 -16.98 -9.58
CA ARG A 461 -12.81 -16.58 -10.32
C ARG A 461 -13.39 -15.29 -9.78
N ALA A 462 -13.85 -14.41 -10.67
CA ALA A 462 -14.58 -13.18 -10.35
C ALA A 462 -13.96 -12.37 -9.18
N VAL A 463 -12.64 -12.14 -9.24
CA VAL A 463 -11.77 -11.66 -8.15
C VAL A 463 -12.37 -10.49 -7.34
N GLN A 464 -12.32 -10.61 -6.02
CA GLN A 464 -12.81 -9.63 -5.04
C GLN A 464 -11.67 -8.93 -4.31
N PHE A 465 -11.92 -7.79 -3.66
CA PHE A 465 -10.93 -7.13 -2.80
C PHE A 465 -10.39 -8.03 -1.68
N THR A 466 -11.21 -8.97 -1.19
CA THR A 466 -10.80 -9.99 -0.22
C THR A 466 -9.69 -10.89 -0.74
N ASP A 467 -9.48 -10.97 -2.06
CA ASP A 467 -8.44 -11.79 -2.70
C ASP A 467 -7.07 -11.12 -2.73
N GLU A 468 -6.96 -9.82 -2.44
CA GLU A 468 -5.65 -9.16 -2.32
C GLU A 468 -4.70 -9.88 -1.36
N GLY A 469 -3.40 -9.86 -1.68
CA GLY A 469 -2.39 -10.51 -0.86
C GLY A 469 -1.12 -10.88 -1.62
N ARG A 470 -0.41 -11.87 -1.09
CA ARG A 470 0.78 -12.48 -1.69
C ARG A 470 0.52 -13.97 -1.88
N TYR A 471 0.52 -14.43 -3.12
CA TYR A 471 0.35 -15.85 -3.47
C TYR A 471 1.70 -16.52 -3.67
N GLN A 472 1.82 -17.77 -3.24
CA GLN A 472 3.04 -18.56 -3.35
C GLN A 472 2.69 -20.01 -3.65
N CYS A 473 3.42 -20.64 -4.56
CA CYS A 473 3.32 -22.08 -4.78
C CYS A 473 4.33 -22.83 -3.90
N MET A 474 3.89 -23.96 -3.36
CA MET A 474 4.68 -24.93 -2.62
C MET A 474 4.59 -26.27 -3.36
N ILE A 475 5.74 -26.87 -3.68
CA ILE A 475 5.82 -28.13 -4.43
C ILE A 475 6.72 -29.09 -3.64
N THR A 476 6.24 -30.29 -3.33
CA THR A 476 6.90 -31.22 -2.41
C THR A 476 6.90 -32.64 -2.96
N ASN A 477 8.05 -33.32 -2.91
CA ASN A 477 8.17 -34.77 -3.13
C ASN A 477 8.95 -35.42 -1.96
N ASN A 478 9.36 -36.69 -2.07
CA ASN A 478 10.06 -37.42 -1.00
C ASN A 478 11.41 -36.78 -0.59
N PHE A 479 12.03 -36.00 -1.47
CA PHE A 479 13.31 -35.33 -1.26
C PHE A 479 13.19 -33.88 -0.74
N GLY A 480 11.96 -33.38 -0.59
CA GLY A 480 11.64 -32.17 0.18
C GLY A 480 10.75 -31.17 -0.55
N SER A 481 10.47 -30.05 0.14
CA SER A 481 9.63 -28.95 -0.35
C SER A 481 10.46 -27.85 -1.05
N THR A 482 9.87 -27.23 -2.06
CA THR A 482 10.38 -26.02 -2.72
C THR A 482 9.29 -24.95 -2.77
N TYR A 483 9.69 -23.67 -2.76
CA TYR A 483 8.80 -22.53 -2.56
C TYR A 483 9.04 -21.45 -3.61
N SER A 484 7.97 -20.96 -4.23
CA SER A 484 8.06 -19.91 -5.25
C SER A 484 8.39 -18.55 -4.63
N THR A 485 8.76 -17.59 -5.47
CA THR A 485 8.64 -16.18 -5.10
C THR A 485 7.18 -15.84 -4.79
N ARG A 486 6.96 -14.96 -3.81
CA ARG A 486 5.64 -14.45 -3.42
C ARG A 486 5.12 -13.43 -4.44
N ALA A 487 4.21 -13.85 -5.31
CA ALA A 487 3.54 -12.99 -6.28
C ALA A 487 2.49 -12.11 -5.59
N LYS A 488 2.54 -10.78 -5.75
CA LYS A 488 1.48 -9.91 -5.21
C LYS A 488 0.25 -9.94 -6.13
N LEU A 489 -0.94 -9.98 -5.53
CA LEU A 489 -2.20 -9.59 -6.17
C LEU A 489 -2.60 -8.19 -5.69
N THR A 490 -2.99 -7.33 -6.62
CA THR A 490 -3.72 -6.08 -6.33
C THR A 490 -5.01 -6.01 -7.14
N VAL A 491 -6.10 -5.59 -6.50
CA VAL A 491 -7.44 -5.55 -7.09
C VAL A 491 -7.86 -4.10 -7.30
N ASN A 492 -8.03 -3.77 -8.57
CA ASN A 492 -8.33 -2.43 -9.03
C ASN A 492 -9.76 -2.38 -9.60
N VAL A 493 -10.39 -1.21 -9.59
CA VAL A 493 -11.69 -0.97 -10.20
C VAL A 493 -11.47 -0.03 -11.38
N LEU A 494 -11.90 -0.48 -12.57
CA LEU A 494 -11.86 0.29 -13.81
C LEU A 494 -12.61 1.64 -13.62
N PRO A 495 -12.15 2.74 -14.22
CA PRO A 495 -12.86 4.01 -14.13
C PRO A 495 -14.31 3.87 -14.64
N SER A 496 -15.24 4.58 -14.00
CA SER A 496 -16.64 4.68 -14.40
C SER A 496 -17.15 6.11 -14.21
N PHE A 497 -17.83 6.66 -15.20
CA PHE A 497 -18.31 8.05 -15.13
C PHE A 497 -19.48 8.20 -14.15
N VAL A 498 -19.33 9.14 -13.22
CA VAL A 498 -20.42 9.71 -12.40
C VAL A 498 -21.04 10.91 -13.11
N LYS A 499 -20.22 11.69 -13.82
CA LYS A 499 -20.65 12.77 -14.71
C LYS A 499 -19.88 12.70 -16.02
N ILE A 500 -20.54 13.03 -17.13
CA ILE A 500 -19.94 13.22 -18.45
C ILE A 500 -20.21 14.64 -18.94
N PRO A 501 -19.33 15.22 -19.77
CA PRO A 501 -19.61 16.48 -20.44
C PRO A 501 -20.84 16.34 -21.35
N ARG A 502 -21.48 17.48 -21.65
CA ARG A 502 -22.64 17.57 -22.53
C ARG A 502 -22.51 18.78 -23.44
N ASP A 503 -23.06 18.69 -24.65
CA ASP A 503 -23.02 19.77 -25.63
C ASP A 503 -23.57 21.08 -25.04
N LEU A 504 -22.81 22.15 -25.22
CA LEU A 504 -23.10 23.46 -24.64
C LEU A 504 -23.11 24.52 -25.73
N THR A 505 -24.23 25.23 -25.87
CA THR A 505 -24.33 26.41 -26.73
C THR A 505 -24.47 27.65 -25.86
N ILE A 506 -23.55 28.60 -26.00
CA ILE A 506 -23.43 29.77 -25.11
C ILE A 506 -23.16 31.06 -25.90
N ARG A 507 -23.44 32.22 -25.31
CA ARG A 507 -23.08 33.53 -25.90
C ARG A 507 -21.62 33.89 -25.59
N THR A 508 -20.95 34.59 -26.51
CA THR A 508 -19.65 35.24 -26.29
C THR A 508 -19.68 36.10 -25.02
N GLY A 509 -18.60 36.07 -24.23
CA GLY A 509 -18.47 36.81 -22.98
C GLY A 509 -19.19 36.22 -21.76
N ALA A 510 -19.92 35.12 -21.92
CA ALA A 510 -20.46 34.34 -20.79
C ALA A 510 -19.49 33.21 -20.38
N ASN A 511 -19.80 32.50 -19.29
CA ASN A 511 -18.92 31.47 -18.72
C ASN A 511 -19.41 30.06 -19.07
N ALA A 512 -18.59 29.27 -19.77
CA ALA A 512 -18.86 27.86 -20.06
C ALA A 512 -18.45 26.97 -18.88
N ARG A 513 -19.26 25.93 -18.60
CA ARG A 513 -19.01 24.90 -17.57
C ARG A 513 -19.24 23.52 -18.20
N LEU A 514 -18.21 22.68 -18.19
CA LEU A 514 -18.29 21.27 -18.54
C LEU A 514 -17.92 20.45 -17.29
N GLU A 515 -18.73 19.43 -16.98
CA GLU A 515 -18.49 18.57 -15.82
C GLU A 515 -18.01 17.19 -16.28
N CYS A 516 -17.03 16.60 -15.60
CA CYS A 516 -16.59 15.25 -15.87
C CYS A 516 -15.99 14.60 -14.63
N ALA A 517 -16.76 13.70 -14.02
CA ALA A 517 -16.46 13.05 -12.76
C ALA A 517 -16.40 11.54 -12.94
N ALA A 518 -15.42 10.87 -12.36
CA ALA A 518 -15.29 9.42 -12.47
C ALA A 518 -14.86 8.78 -11.14
N THR A 519 -15.42 7.59 -10.86
CA THR A 519 -15.00 6.74 -9.73
C THR A 519 -14.17 5.57 -10.22
N GLY A 520 -13.36 4.99 -9.33
CA GLY A 520 -12.47 3.87 -9.62
C GLY A 520 -11.55 3.59 -8.43
N HIS A 521 -10.78 2.50 -8.50
CA HIS A 521 -9.76 2.17 -7.51
C HIS A 521 -8.45 1.76 -8.21
N PRO A 522 -7.33 2.49 -8.03
CA PRO A 522 -7.22 3.82 -7.40
C PRO A 522 -8.12 4.87 -8.06
N ALA A 523 -8.35 5.99 -7.37
CA ALA A 523 -9.15 7.10 -7.92
C ALA A 523 -8.59 7.55 -9.29
N PRO A 524 -9.44 7.74 -10.31
CA PRO A 524 -8.99 8.09 -11.65
C PRO A 524 -8.54 9.55 -11.72
N GLN A 525 -7.51 9.81 -12.52
CA GLN A 525 -7.11 11.16 -12.91
C GLN A 525 -7.96 11.62 -14.08
N ILE A 526 -8.51 12.84 -13.98
CA ILE A 526 -9.27 13.50 -15.05
C ILE A 526 -8.33 14.38 -15.89
N ALA A 527 -8.36 14.19 -17.20
CA ALA A 527 -7.64 15.00 -18.17
C ALA A 527 -8.60 15.50 -19.27
N TRP A 528 -8.34 16.69 -19.80
CA TRP A 528 -9.14 17.30 -20.86
C TRP A 528 -8.32 17.55 -22.12
N GLN A 529 -8.97 17.46 -23.28
CA GLN A 529 -8.44 17.80 -24.60
C GLN A 529 -9.46 18.65 -25.37
N LYS A 530 -8.99 19.52 -26.26
CA LYS A 530 -9.81 20.26 -27.24
C LYS A 530 -9.41 19.84 -28.64
N ASP A 531 -10.38 19.41 -29.44
CA ASP A 531 -10.21 18.96 -30.84
C ASP A 531 -9.12 17.87 -31.01
N GLY A 532 -8.97 17.01 -29.99
CA GLY A 532 -7.94 15.96 -29.92
C GLY A 532 -6.55 16.43 -29.47
N GLY A 533 -6.35 17.74 -29.26
CA GLY A 533 -5.11 18.33 -28.79
C GLY A 533 -5.16 18.84 -27.33
N THR A 534 -4.03 19.33 -26.85
CA THR A 534 -3.87 19.95 -25.51
C THR A 534 -3.76 21.48 -25.57
N ASP A 535 -4.03 22.08 -26.73
CA ASP A 535 -3.99 23.53 -26.93
C ASP A 535 -5.38 24.14 -26.68
N PHE A 536 -5.44 25.07 -25.72
CA PHE A 536 -6.67 25.74 -25.31
C PHE A 536 -6.44 27.26 -25.40
N PRO A 537 -7.13 28.00 -26.29
CA PRO A 537 -6.99 29.45 -26.40
C PRO A 537 -7.26 30.15 -25.06
N ALA A 538 -8.37 29.80 -24.40
CA ALA A 538 -8.67 30.22 -23.02
C ALA A 538 -7.55 29.95 -21.99
N ALA A 539 -6.70 28.92 -22.14
CA ALA A 539 -5.58 28.71 -21.20
C ALA A 539 -4.45 29.71 -21.41
N ARG A 540 -4.16 30.08 -22.67
CA ARG A 540 -3.15 31.09 -23.02
C ARG A 540 -3.52 32.46 -22.42
N GLU A 541 -4.81 32.78 -22.42
CA GLU A 541 -5.38 34.01 -21.87
C GLU A 541 -5.75 33.92 -20.37
N ARG A 542 -5.50 32.78 -19.70
CA ARG A 542 -5.86 32.52 -18.29
C ARG A 542 -7.37 32.61 -17.98
N ARG A 543 -8.21 32.43 -18.99
CA ARG A 543 -9.67 32.31 -18.91
C ARG A 543 -10.14 30.89 -18.59
N MET A 544 -9.32 29.88 -18.88
CA MET A 544 -9.58 28.46 -18.55
C MET A 544 -9.14 28.13 -17.12
N HIS A 545 -9.99 27.38 -16.42
CA HIS A 545 -9.73 26.83 -15.10
C HIS A 545 -10.21 25.37 -15.02
N VAL A 546 -9.51 24.56 -14.22
CA VAL A 546 -9.93 23.20 -13.85
C VAL A 546 -9.95 23.13 -12.32
N MET A 547 -11.04 22.64 -11.75
CA MET A 547 -11.19 22.45 -10.30
C MET A 547 -11.11 20.96 -9.97
N PRO A 548 -9.97 20.48 -9.39
CA PRO A 548 -9.78 19.05 -9.12
C PRO A 548 -10.69 18.46 -8.03
N GLU A 549 -11.31 19.30 -7.20
CA GLU A 549 -12.20 18.86 -6.11
C GLU A 549 -13.69 18.77 -6.52
N ASP A 550 -14.09 19.48 -7.58
CA ASP A 550 -15.49 19.57 -8.06
C ASP A 550 -15.75 18.78 -9.36
N ASP A 551 -14.70 18.23 -9.99
CA ASP A 551 -14.75 17.58 -11.31
C ASP A 551 -15.27 18.51 -12.43
N VAL A 552 -14.89 19.79 -12.38
CA VAL A 552 -15.36 20.85 -13.30
C VAL A 552 -14.22 21.47 -14.11
N PHE A 553 -14.45 21.58 -15.42
CA PHE A 553 -13.73 22.41 -16.37
C PHE A 553 -14.56 23.66 -16.65
N PHE A 554 -13.98 24.87 -16.55
CA PHE A 554 -14.69 26.09 -16.92
C PHE A 554 -13.83 27.09 -17.70
N ILE A 555 -14.51 27.84 -18.57
CA ILE A 555 -13.93 28.97 -19.32
C ILE A 555 -14.75 30.21 -18.97
N VAL A 556 -14.08 31.23 -18.43
CA VAL A 556 -14.64 32.56 -18.20
C VAL A 556 -14.53 33.36 -19.50
N ASP A 557 -15.46 34.29 -19.76
CA ASP A 557 -15.37 35.21 -20.92
C ASP A 557 -15.13 34.44 -22.25
N VAL A 558 -16.04 33.52 -22.59
CA VAL A 558 -15.90 32.60 -23.73
C VAL A 558 -15.82 33.36 -25.05
N LYS A 559 -14.84 33.00 -25.89
CA LYS A 559 -14.60 33.56 -27.22
C LYS A 559 -14.91 32.54 -28.33
N THR A 560 -15.09 33.03 -29.55
CA THR A 560 -15.36 32.17 -30.73
C THR A 560 -14.24 31.16 -31.02
N GLU A 561 -13.00 31.47 -30.68
CA GLU A 561 -11.85 30.55 -30.75
C GLU A 561 -11.91 29.37 -29.76
N ASP A 562 -12.70 29.47 -28.68
CA ASP A 562 -12.91 28.37 -27.74
C ASP A 562 -13.90 27.33 -28.29
N MET A 563 -14.58 27.60 -29.40
CA MET A 563 -15.48 26.65 -30.07
C MET A 563 -14.71 25.38 -30.49
N GLY A 564 -15.26 24.20 -30.20
CA GLY A 564 -14.63 22.91 -30.53
C GLY A 564 -15.19 21.73 -29.75
N VAL A 565 -14.64 20.54 -30.00
CA VAL A 565 -15.00 19.30 -29.29
C VAL A 565 -14.08 19.10 -28.09
N TYR A 566 -14.64 19.16 -26.90
CA TYR A 566 -13.97 18.91 -25.63
C TYR A 566 -14.10 17.43 -25.28
N SER A 567 -12.97 16.74 -25.17
CA SER A 567 -12.90 15.36 -24.68
C SER A 567 -12.42 15.36 -23.23
N CYS A 568 -13.18 14.72 -22.35
CA CYS A 568 -12.72 14.32 -21.03
C CYS A 568 -12.25 12.87 -21.07
N THR A 569 -11.09 12.61 -20.47
CA THR A 569 -10.54 11.26 -20.26
C THR A 569 -10.33 11.02 -18.77
N ALA A 570 -10.80 9.89 -18.27
CA ALA A 570 -10.61 9.44 -16.89
C ALA A 570 -9.77 8.15 -16.87
N GLN A 571 -8.62 8.17 -16.18
CA GLN A 571 -7.61 7.11 -16.23
C GLN A 571 -7.13 6.65 -14.85
N ASN A 572 -6.99 5.34 -14.65
CA ASN A 572 -6.20 4.76 -13.56
C ASN A 572 -5.41 3.52 -14.06
N ILE A 573 -4.76 2.80 -13.15
CA ILE A 573 -3.96 1.60 -13.47
C ILE A 573 -4.79 0.36 -13.90
N ALA A 574 -6.12 0.39 -13.81
CA ALA A 574 -7.00 -0.64 -14.39
C ALA A 574 -7.44 -0.34 -15.83
N GLY A 575 -7.37 0.92 -16.27
CA GLY A 575 -7.74 1.31 -17.62
C GLY A 575 -8.16 2.77 -17.75
N THR A 576 -8.77 3.09 -18.89
CA THR A 576 -9.11 4.46 -19.30
C THR A 576 -10.49 4.48 -19.95
N ILE A 577 -11.27 5.54 -19.70
CA ILE A 577 -12.53 5.85 -20.37
C ILE A 577 -12.51 7.30 -20.87
N SER A 578 -13.27 7.63 -21.92
CA SER A 578 -13.42 9.00 -22.41
C SER A 578 -14.85 9.33 -22.82
N ALA A 579 -15.19 10.62 -22.77
CA ALA A 579 -16.48 11.17 -23.15
C ALA A 579 -16.32 12.58 -23.75
N ASN A 580 -17.10 12.91 -24.78
CA ASN A 580 -16.92 14.13 -25.58
C ASN A 580 -18.16 15.03 -25.51
N ALA A 581 -17.97 16.33 -25.70
CA ALA A 581 -19.03 17.32 -25.94
C ALA A 581 -18.57 18.44 -26.86
N SER A 582 -19.50 19.04 -27.61
CA SER A 582 -19.27 20.23 -28.42
C SER A 582 -19.54 21.51 -27.63
N LEU A 583 -18.62 22.47 -27.68
CA LEU A 583 -18.85 23.85 -27.24
C LEU A 583 -19.12 24.73 -28.47
N THR A 584 -20.34 25.26 -28.58
CA THR A 584 -20.77 26.19 -29.63
C THR A 584 -20.90 27.60 -29.07
N VAL A 585 -20.24 28.57 -29.70
CA VAL A 585 -20.23 29.98 -29.27
C VAL A 585 -21.04 30.84 -30.24
N LEU A 586 -21.99 31.60 -29.69
CA LEU A 586 -22.90 32.48 -30.41
C LEU A 586 -22.57 33.95 -30.10
N GLU A 587 -22.58 34.80 -31.11
CA GLU A 587 -22.13 36.19 -31.06
C GLU A 587 -23.21 37.10 -31.68
N THR A 588 -23.49 38.23 -31.04
CA THR A 588 -24.43 39.23 -31.57
C THR A 588 -23.90 39.85 -32.86
N PRO A 589 -24.76 40.42 -33.73
CA PRO A 589 -24.30 41.12 -34.92
C PRO A 589 -23.38 42.27 -34.54
N SER A 590 -22.23 42.39 -35.20
CA SER A 590 -21.24 43.44 -34.97
C SER A 590 -20.67 43.92 -36.30
N LEU A 591 -20.29 45.20 -36.37
CA LEU A 591 -19.75 45.79 -37.61
C LEU A 591 -18.22 45.65 -37.62
N VAL A 592 -17.67 45.03 -38.67
CA VAL A 592 -16.24 44.70 -38.81
C VAL A 592 -15.38 45.95 -39.07
N TYR A 593 -15.92 46.93 -39.80
CA TYR A 593 -15.27 48.20 -40.11
C TYR A 593 -16.30 49.33 -39.93
N PRO A 594 -15.96 50.48 -39.31
CA PRO A 594 -16.86 51.62 -39.19
C PRO A 594 -17.52 52.01 -40.51
N LEU A 595 -18.82 52.27 -40.48
CA LEU A 595 -19.58 52.70 -41.65
C LEU A 595 -19.38 54.21 -41.82
N GLU A 596 -18.35 54.61 -42.57
CA GLU A 596 -17.91 56.01 -42.68
C GLU A 596 -18.87 56.88 -43.52
N ASP A 597 -19.01 58.15 -43.14
CA ASP A 597 -19.66 59.18 -43.96
C ASP A 597 -18.93 59.33 -45.31
N GLN A 598 -19.67 59.50 -46.41
CA GLN A 598 -19.12 59.59 -47.77
C GLN A 598 -19.52 60.90 -48.44
N THR A 599 -18.62 61.46 -49.25
CA THR A 599 -18.90 62.65 -50.07
C THR A 599 -18.69 62.32 -51.54
N VAL A 600 -19.72 62.55 -52.37
CA VAL A 600 -19.75 62.14 -53.79
C VAL A 600 -20.31 63.27 -54.67
N ALA A 601 -19.85 63.39 -55.91
CA ALA A 601 -20.38 64.37 -56.84
C ALA A 601 -21.64 63.87 -57.57
N ILE A 602 -22.53 64.81 -57.93
CA ILE A 602 -23.71 64.49 -58.75
C ILE A 602 -23.27 63.83 -60.08
N GLY A 603 -23.84 62.66 -60.36
CA GLY A 603 -23.54 61.83 -61.54
C GLY A 603 -22.55 60.68 -61.30
N GLU A 604 -21.81 60.68 -60.18
CA GLU A 604 -20.86 59.61 -59.85
C GLU A 604 -21.57 58.34 -59.31
N THR A 605 -20.78 57.36 -58.86
CA THR A 605 -21.27 56.13 -58.21
C THR A 605 -20.57 55.96 -56.86
N VAL A 606 -21.35 55.75 -55.80
CA VAL A 606 -20.85 55.48 -54.44
C VAL A 606 -21.13 54.03 -54.03
N ALA A 607 -20.31 53.47 -53.16
CA ALA A 607 -20.55 52.20 -52.50
C ALA A 607 -20.45 52.38 -50.98
N LEU A 608 -21.52 52.03 -50.25
CA LEU A 608 -21.56 52.00 -48.79
C LEU A 608 -21.32 50.56 -48.32
N GLN A 609 -20.39 50.37 -47.39
CA GLN A 609 -19.88 49.05 -46.99
C GLN A 609 -20.30 48.70 -45.56
N CYS A 610 -21.16 47.70 -45.43
CA CYS A 610 -21.57 47.12 -44.14
C CYS A 610 -21.07 45.67 -44.07
N MET A 611 -19.84 45.49 -43.63
CA MET A 611 -19.30 44.16 -43.32
C MET A 611 -19.69 43.81 -41.88
N ALA A 612 -20.50 42.77 -41.71
CA ALA A 612 -21.03 42.36 -40.42
C ALA A 612 -20.55 40.96 -39.99
N SER A 613 -20.06 40.86 -38.76
CA SER A 613 -19.72 39.64 -38.04
C SER A 613 -20.85 39.22 -37.08
N GLY A 614 -20.78 37.98 -36.58
CA GLY A 614 -21.77 37.42 -35.66
C GLY A 614 -21.98 35.92 -35.88
N SER A 615 -22.48 35.23 -34.86
CA SER A 615 -22.71 33.78 -34.84
C SER A 615 -24.10 33.48 -34.26
N PRO A 616 -25.09 33.03 -35.05
CA PRO A 616 -25.05 32.77 -36.49
C PRO A 616 -24.80 34.04 -37.33
N SER A 617 -24.33 33.86 -38.57
CA SER A 617 -24.04 34.97 -39.50
C SER A 617 -25.25 35.91 -39.65
N PRO A 618 -25.09 37.24 -39.50
CA PRO A 618 -26.22 38.16 -39.51
C PRO A 618 -26.80 38.39 -40.91
N ARG A 619 -28.13 38.55 -40.96
CA ARG A 619 -28.85 39.09 -42.12
C ARG A 619 -28.70 40.61 -42.13
N ILE A 620 -28.22 41.16 -43.24
CA ILE A 620 -28.05 42.60 -43.45
C ILE A 620 -29.26 43.18 -44.21
N THR A 621 -29.78 44.30 -43.71
CA THR A 621 -30.84 45.11 -44.34
C THR A 621 -30.39 46.58 -44.35
N TRP A 622 -30.47 47.24 -45.51
CA TRP A 622 -30.19 48.67 -45.60
C TRP A 622 -31.48 49.48 -45.48
N LEU A 623 -31.40 50.62 -44.81
CA LEU A 623 -32.48 51.61 -44.69
C LEU A 623 -31.94 52.99 -45.06
N LYS A 624 -32.82 53.88 -45.51
CA LYS A 624 -32.54 55.30 -45.73
C LYS A 624 -33.62 56.12 -45.05
N SER A 625 -33.23 57.13 -44.27
CA SER A 625 -34.17 57.87 -43.41
C SER A 625 -35.04 56.94 -42.55
N ASP A 626 -34.45 55.82 -42.14
CA ASP A 626 -35.04 54.72 -41.37
C ASP A 626 -36.20 53.94 -42.05
N GLU A 627 -36.42 54.09 -43.37
CA GLU A 627 -37.24 53.21 -44.22
C GLU A 627 -36.38 52.17 -44.99
N PRO A 628 -36.81 50.89 -45.14
CA PRO A 628 -36.04 49.87 -45.87
C PRO A 628 -35.81 50.20 -47.35
N LEU A 629 -34.56 50.12 -47.80
CA LEU A 629 -34.18 50.34 -49.19
C LEU A 629 -34.52 49.13 -50.06
N VAL A 630 -35.28 49.38 -51.13
CA VAL A 630 -35.62 48.39 -52.16
C VAL A 630 -34.65 48.51 -53.35
N VAL A 631 -34.41 47.40 -54.04
CA VAL A 631 -33.64 47.38 -55.30
C VAL A 631 -34.29 48.31 -56.32
N THR A 632 -33.47 49.13 -56.99
CA THR A 632 -33.90 49.99 -58.12
C THR A 632 -32.87 49.92 -59.24
N GLU A 633 -33.16 50.53 -60.39
CA GLU A 633 -32.19 50.64 -61.51
C GLU A 633 -30.89 51.36 -61.13
N ARG A 634 -30.90 52.15 -60.03
CA ARG A 634 -29.73 52.85 -59.50
C ARG A 634 -29.17 52.28 -58.20
N HIS A 635 -29.97 51.59 -57.39
CA HIS A 635 -29.55 51.00 -56.11
C HIS A 635 -29.38 49.48 -56.26
N HIS A 636 -28.15 49.00 -56.12
CA HIS A 636 -27.79 47.59 -56.23
C HIS A 636 -27.16 47.08 -54.94
N PHE A 637 -27.38 45.81 -54.60
CA PHE A 637 -26.74 45.16 -53.44
C PHE A 637 -25.88 43.98 -53.90
N THR A 638 -24.79 43.71 -53.19
CA THR A 638 -24.02 42.47 -53.35
C THR A 638 -24.74 41.28 -52.69
N PRO A 639 -24.37 40.02 -53.02
CA PRO A 639 -24.82 38.85 -52.26
C PRO A 639 -24.57 39.02 -50.75
N GLY A 640 -25.58 38.70 -49.93
CA GLY A 640 -25.53 38.96 -48.49
C GLY A 640 -25.74 40.41 -48.07
N ASN A 641 -26.04 41.33 -49.01
CA ASN A 641 -26.28 42.77 -48.79
C ASN A 641 -25.11 43.56 -48.16
N GLN A 642 -23.88 43.03 -48.17
CA GLN A 642 -22.73 43.66 -47.51
C GLN A 642 -22.28 45.00 -48.13
N LEU A 643 -22.60 45.25 -49.41
CA LEU A 643 -22.34 46.51 -50.10
C LEU A 643 -23.65 47.01 -50.75
N LEU A 644 -23.95 48.28 -50.52
CA LEU A 644 -24.97 49.05 -51.24
C LEU A 644 -24.27 49.98 -52.24
N ILE A 645 -24.50 49.76 -53.53
CA ILE A 645 -23.94 50.55 -54.63
C ILE A 645 -25.05 51.44 -55.20
N ILE A 646 -24.81 52.75 -55.22
CA ILE A 646 -25.74 53.77 -55.76
C ILE A 646 -25.09 54.40 -56.99
N ARG A 647 -25.65 54.12 -58.16
CA ARG A 647 -25.17 54.63 -59.46
C ARG A 647 -25.87 55.92 -59.86
N ASN A 648 -25.13 56.80 -60.54
CA ASN A 648 -25.62 58.08 -61.05
C ASN A 648 -26.32 58.86 -59.93
N VAL A 649 -25.54 59.24 -58.92
CA VAL A 649 -26.02 59.87 -57.68
C VAL A 649 -26.68 61.22 -57.99
N VAL A 650 -27.90 61.42 -57.48
CA VAL A 650 -28.68 62.67 -57.61
C VAL A 650 -28.88 63.31 -56.24
N SER A 651 -29.16 64.62 -56.18
CA SER A 651 -29.29 65.37 -54.90
C SER A 651 -30.22 64.74 -53.87
N ASN A 652 -31.32 64.10 -54.30
CA ASN A 652 -32.25 63.40 -53.41
C ASN A 652 -31.70 62.08 -52.82
N ASP A 653 -30.56 61.57 -53.30
CA ASP A 653 -29.89 60.41 -52.71
C ASP A 653 -29.22 60.74 -51.37
N GLY A 654 -28.92 62.02 -51.10
CA GLY A 654 -28.22 62.44 -49.88
C GLY A 654 -28.99 62.15 -48.59
N GLY A 655 -28.26 62.11 -47.48
CA GLY A 655 -28.81 61.89 -46.14
C GLY A 655 -28.30 60.61 -45.46
N LYS A 656 -28.98 60.21 -44.37
CA LYS A 656 -28.60 59.09 -43.50
C LYS A 656 -29.00 57.74 -44.10
N TYR A 657 -28.00 56.90 -44.32
CA TYR A 657 -28.14 55.47 -44.61
C TYR A 657 -27.85 54.68 -43.33
N THR A 658 -28.78 53.81 -42.93
CA THR A 658 -28.65 52.92 -41.77
C THR A 658 -28.43 51.49 -42.28
N CYS A 659 -27.38 50.80 -41.82
CA CYS A 659 -27.26 49.36 -41.98
C CYS A 659 -27.78 48.66 -40.72
N GLU A 660 -28.79 47.81 -40.88
CA GLU A 660 -29.32 46.94 -39.83
C GLU A 660 -28.80 45.51 -40.01
N MET A 661 -28.22 44.95 -38.95
CA MET A 661 -27.57 43.64 -38.93
C MET A 661 -28.28 42.78 -37.88
N SER A 662 -28.92 41.68 -38.26
CA SER A 662 -29.78 40.90 -37.36
C SER A 662 -29.48 39.40 -37.37
N ASN A 663 -29.40 38.77 -36.20
CA ASN A 663 -29.34 37.33 -36.03
C ASN A 663 -30.22 36.85 -34.87
N THR A 664 -30.15 35.57 -34.50
CA THR A 664 -30.98 34.99 -33.43
C THR A 664 -30.68 35.51 -32.01
N LEU A 665 -29.59 36.27 -31.81
CA LEU A 665 -29.22 36.84 -30.52
C LEU A 665 -29.69 38.29 -30.32
N GLY A 666 -29.91 39.04 -31.41
CA GLY A 666 -30.26 40.47 -31.40
C GLY A 666 -30.10 41.14 -32.78
N THR A 667 -30.27 42.46 -32.78
CA THR A 667 -30.15 43.32 -33.97
C THR A 667 -29.32 44.56 -33.63
N GLU A 668 -28.32 44.86 -34.45
CA GLU A 668 -27.39 45.99 -34.29
C GLU A 668 -27.53 46.97 -35.47
N ARG A 669 -27.21 48.26 -35.29
CA ARG A 669 -27.43 49.29 -36.32
C ARG A 669 -26.27 50.27 -36.45
N ALA A 670 -25.66 50.32 -37.63
CA ALA A 670 -24.67 51.32 -38.02
C ALA A 670 -25.28 52.38 -38.94
N TYR A 671 -24.66 53.57 -39.05
CA TYR A 671 -25.13 54.63 -39.94
C TYR A 671 -23.98 55.38 -40.62
N SER A 672 -24.24 55.95 -41.80
CA SER A 672 -23.37 56.87 -42.55
C SER A 672 -24.23 57.93 -43.24
N HIS A 673 -23.71 59.15 -43.36
CA HIS A 673 -24.29 60.22 -44.14
C HIS A 673 -23.65 60.27 -45.53
N LEU A 674 -24.49 60.21 -46.56
CA LEU A 674 -24.10 60.49 -47.92
C LEU A 674 -24.25 61.99 -48.19
N ASN A 675 -23.13 62.69 -48.22
CA ASN A 675 -23.02 64.09 -48.60
C ASN A 675 -22.86 64.20 -50.13
N ILE A 676 -23.61 65.11 -50.75
CA ILE A 676 -23.62 65.28 -52.20
C ILE A 676 -23.14 66.68 -52.56
N ILE A 677 -22.09 66.75 -53.38
CA ILE A 677 -21.55 68.01 -53.89
C ILE A 677 -21.92 68.19 -55.36
N GLN A 678 -22.22 69.43 -55.74
CA GLN A 678 -22.43 69.78 -57.14
C GLN A 678 -21.07 69.94 -57.82
N SER A 679 -20.87 69.30 -58.97
CA SER A 679 -19.62 69.39 -59.73
C SER A 679 -19.38 70.82 -60.22
N ALA A 680 -18.24 71.39 -59.83
CA ALA A 680 -17.93 72.81 -60.06
C ALA A 680 -17.55 73.07 -61.54
N SER A 681 -18.51 73.50 -62.35
CA SER A 681 -18.31 73.86 -63.75
C SER A 681 -17.68 75.24 -63.91
N CYS A 682 -16.35 75.32 -63.90
CA CYS A 682 -15.61 76.54 -64.25
C CYS A 682 -15.30 76.61 -65.76
N ALA A 683 -15.39 77.82 -66.33
CA ALA A 683 -15.44 78.04 -67.78
C ALA A 683 -14.08 77.99 -68.49
N MET A 684 -14.11 77.69 -69.80
CA MET A 684 -12.91 77.70 -70.65
C MET A 684 -12.42 79.11 -70.98
N GLY A 685 -11.18 79.42 -70.62
CA GLY A 685 -10.37 80.46 -71.24
C GLY A 685 -9.30 79.84 -72.15
N HIS A 686 -9.10 80.36 -73.36
CA HIS A 686 -8.20 79.74 -74.35
C HIS A 686 -6.71 79.88 -73.97
N GLY A 687 -6.14 78.82 -73.39
CA GLY A 687 -4.70 78.54 -73.37
C GLY A 687 -4.33 77.49 -74.43
N LYS A 688 -3.17 77.63 -75.07
CA LYS A 688 -2.72 76.71 -76.14
C LYS A 688 -2.35 75.34 -75.53
N LYS A 689 -2.83 74.24 -76.12
CA LYS A 689 -2.54 72.88 -75.64
C LYS A 689 -1.07 72.51 -75.89
N ASP A 690 -0.42 72.01 -74.85
CA ASP A 690 0.54 70.90 -74.92
C ASP A 690 0.21 69.91 -73.79
N GLY A 691 0.43 68.62 -74.02
CA GLY A 691 -0.35 67.56 -73.37
C GLY A 691 0.16 67.05 -72.01
N THR A 692 -0.59 67.31 -70.94
CA THR A 692 -0.53 66.50 -69.70
C THR A 692 -1.50 65.32 -69.79
N MET A 693 -0.99 64.09 -69.70
CA MET A 693 -1.82 62.88 -69.72
C MET A 693 -2.66 62.72 -68.45
N THR A 694 -3.92 62.33 -68.63
CA THR A 694 -4.78 61.83 -67.55
C THR A 694 -4.24 60.49 -67.04
N VAL A 695 -3.95 60.38 -65.75
CA VAL A 695 -3.58 59.08 -65.12
C VAL A 695 -4.86 58.30 -64.83
N GLY A 696 -5.39 57.63 -65.85
CA GLY A 696 -6.50 56.69 -65.68
C GLY A 696 -6.01 55.39 -65.02
N ILE A 697 -6.37 55.17 -63.76
CA ILE A 697 -6.11 53.89 -63.08
C ILE A 697 -7.12 52.85 -63.59
N VAL A 698 -6.68 52.00 -64.51
CA VAL A 698 -7.50 50.91 -65.07
C VAL A 698 -7.33 49.66 -64.19
N ILE A 699 -8.28 49.42 -63.29
CA ILE A 699 -8.36 48.18 -62.50
C ILE A 699 -9.13 47.13 -63.30
N ILE A 700 -8.42 46.17 -63.90
CA ILE A 700 -9.03 44.97 -64.50
C ILE A 700 -9.02 43.85 -63.46
N ALA A 701 -10.17 43.61 -62.82
CA ALA A 701 -10.39 42.45 -61.98
C ALA A 701 -10.80 41.25 -62.84
N VAL A 702 -9.86 40.32 -63.12
CA VAL A 702 -10.16 39.06 -63.80
C VAL A 702 -10.65 38.04 -62.78
N VAL A 703 -11.96 37.78 -62.77
CA VAL A 703 -12.56 36.72 -61.94
C VAL A 703 -12.57 35.40 -62.72
N CYS A 704 -11.50 34.61 -62.59
CA CYS A 704 -11.45 33.24 -63.07
C CYS A 704 -12.11 32.29 -62.06
N SER A 705 -13.37 31.93 -62.30
CA SER A 705 -14.09 30.93 -61.49
C SER A 705 -13.58 29.51 -61.80
N ILE A 706 -12.75 28.95 -60.91
CA ILE A 706 -12.48 27.50 -60.86
C ILE A 706 -13.23 26.92 -59.67
N VAL A 707 -14.02 25.88 -59.92
CA VAL A 707 -14.79 25.19 -58.88
C VAL A 707 -13.86 24.22 -58.14
N VAL A 708 -14.08 24.02 -56.83
CA VAL A 708 -13.31 23.13 -55.93
C VAL A 708 -11.93 23.64 -55.48
N THR A 709 -11.89 24.78 -54.77
CA THR A 709 -11.24 24.94 -53.43
C THR A 709 -11.34 26.39 -52.95
N SER A 710 -11.54 26.59 -51.64
CA SER A 710 -11.89 27.91 -51.06
C SER A 710 -10.67 28.76 -50.69
N LEU A 711 -9.89 29.21 -51.67
CA LEU A 711 -8.81 30.20 -51.48
C LEU A 711 -8.85 31.27 -52.57
N VAL A 712 -9.02 32.54 -52.17
CA VAL A 712 -9.01 33.69 -53.07
C VAL A 712 -7.79 34.56 -52.78
N TRP A 713 -6.94 34.75 -53.80
CA TRP A 713 -5.80 35.67 -53.74
C TRP A 713 -6.15 37.00 -54.42
N VAL A 714 -5.84 38.12 -53.77
CA VAL A 714 -6.02 39.48 -54.32
C VAL A 714 -4.66 40.14 -54.48
N CYS A 715 -4.15 40.16 -55.71
CA CYS A 715 -2.87 40.79 -56.05
C CYS A 715 -3.08 42.26 -56.46
N ILE A 716 -2.69 43.20 -55.59
CA ILE A 716 -2.67 44.64 -55.91
C ILE A 716 -1.24 45.02 -56.33
N ILE A 717 -1.06 45.39 -57.59
CA ILE A 717 0.23 45.90 -58.11
C ILE A 717 0.16 47.42 -58.15
N TYR A 718 1.03 48.08 -57.38
CA TYR A 718 1.17 49.54 -57.33
C TYR A 718 2.54 49.95 -57.89
N GLN A 719 2.57 50.82 -58.90
CA GLN A 719 3.82 51.38 -59.43
C GLN A 719 3.88 52.90 -59.26
N THR A 720 4.87 53.37 -58.50
CA THR A 720 5.33 54.76 -58.51
C THR A 720 6.75 54.83 -59.08
N ARG A 721 6.89 55.38 -60.30
CA ARG A 721 8.21 55.76 -60.83
C ARG A 721 8.73 56.98 -60.08
N LYS A 722 9.93 56.87 -59.48
CA LYS A 722 10.78 58.01 -59.14
C LYS A 722 12.05 57.94 -59.99
N LYS A 723 12.58 59.10 -60.39
CA LYS A 723 13.70 59.20 -61.33
C LYS A 723 15.05 58.92 -60.64
N SER A 724 16.00 58.38 -61.39
CA SER A 724 17.30 57.91 -60.93
C SER A 724 18.35 59.00 -60.75
N GLU A 725 19.29 58.76 -59.83
CA GLU A 725 20.70 59.15 -59.97
C GLU A 725 21.56 57.88 -59.86
N GLU A 726 22.76 57.91 -60.43
CA GLU A 726 23.61 56.73 -60.67
C GLU A 726 24.79 56.66 -59.69
N TYR A 727 25.31 55.46 -59.41
CA TYR A 727 26.70 55.11 -59.75
C TYR A 727 26.91 53.58 -59.70
N SER A 728 28.07 53.10 -60.15
CA SER A 728 28.25 51.77 -60.75
C SER A 728 29.19 50.81 -60.00
N VAL A 729 28.81 49.52 -59.97
CA VAL A 729 29.61 48.32 -60.39
C VAL A 729 31.02 48.17 -59.76
N THR A 730 31.35 47.06 -59.07
CA THR A 730 31.71 45.76 -59.68
C THR A 730 31.38 44.51 -58.83
N ASN A 731 30.99 43.42 -59.50
CA ASN A 731 31.14 42.03 -59.01
C ASN A 731 32.64 41.62 -59.08
N THR A 732 33.16 40.51 -58.53
CA THR A 732 32.69 39.11 -58.50
C THR A 732 33.37 38.32 -57.37
N ASP A 733 32.80 37.18 -56.96
CA ASP A 733 33.58 35.93 -56.99
C ASP A 733 32.68 34.66 -57.06
N GLU A 734 33.30 33.50 -57.31
CA GLU A 734 32.63 32.28 -57.81
C GLU A 734 32.20 31.24 -56.75
N THR A 735 31.35 30.31 -57.18
CA THR A 735 30.90 29.10 -56.44
C THR A 735 31.88 27.93 -56.58
N ILE A 736 32.01 27.08 -55.55
CA ILE A 736 32.36 25.65 -55.68
C ILE A 736 31.89 24.84 -54.43
N VAL A 737 31.87 23.50 -54.54
CA VAL A 737 31.05 22.47 -53.87
C VAL A 737 31.91 21.16 -53.79
N PRO A 738 31.64 20.04 -53.05
CA PRO A 738 30.81 19.68 -51.85
C PRO A 738 31.70 19.10 -50.70
N PRO A 739 31.50 17.87 -50.11
CA PRO A 739 30.41 17.32 -49.25
C PRO A 739 30.86 16.93 -47.80
N ASP A 740 29.92 16.41 -46.99
CA ASP A 740 30.00 15.18 -46.15
C ASP A 740 29.28 15.22 -44.76
N VAL A 741 29.07 14.04 -44.17
CA VAL A 741 28.02 13.69 -43.16
C VAL A 741 28.48 12.48 -42.32
N PRO A 742 28.04 12.22 -41.06
CA PRO A 742 27.65 13.06 -39.91
C PRO A 742 28.47 12.73 -38.62
N SER A 743 28.19 13.36 -37.46
CA SER A 743 28.06 12.62 -36.17
C SER A 743 27.58 13.44 -34.95
N TYR A 744 26.56 12.89 -34.28
CA TYR A 744 26.31 12.75 -32.83
C TYR A 744 26.72 13.78 -31.74
N LEU A 745 25.73 14.02 -30.85
CA LEU A 745 25.78 14.11 -29.38
C LEU A 745 26.33 15.36 -28.64
N SER A 746 25.43 15.94 -27.85
CA SER A 746 25.62 16.37 -26.44
C SER A 746 26.53 17.58 -26.12
N SER A 747 26.46 18.20 -24.93
CA SER A 747 25.33 18.55 -24.04
C SER A 747 25.84 19.54 -22.96
N GLN A 748 24.94 20.40 -22.43
CA GLN A 748 25.23 21.37 -21.33
C GLN A 748 26.22 22.51 -21.73
N GLY A 749 26.20 23.71 -21.14
CA GLY A 749 25.23 24.27 -20.19
C GLY A 749 25.60 25.69 -19.69
N THR A 750 24.64 26.32 -19.00
CA THR A 750 24.79 27.37 -17.95
C THR A 750 25.48 28.74 -18.20
N LEU A 751 24.64 29.79 -18.04
CA LEU A 751 24.81 30.99 -17.16
C LEU A 751 25.76 32.18 -17.48
N SER A 752 25.20 33.40 -17.21
CA SER A 752 25.83 34.67 -16.72
C SER A 752 26.86 35.40 -17.61
N GLU A 753 27.01 36.74 -17.61
CA GLU A 753 26.38 37.90 -16.89
C GLU A 753 26.50 39.18 -17.80
N ARG A 754 25.70 40.27 -17.68
CA ARG A 754 25.96 41.56 -16.94
C ARG A 754 27.42 42.05 -16.95
N GLN A 755 27.83 43.34 -17.05
CA GLN A 755 27.27 44.72 -17.19
C GLN A 755 28.48 45.61 -17.70
N GLU A 756 28.50 46.90 -18.08
CA GLU A 756 27.62 48.10 -18.17
C GLU A 756 28.24 49.09 -19.22
N ALA A 757 27.50 49.76 -20.11
CA ALA A 757 26.91 51.13 -20.04
C ALA A 757 27.82 52.38 -20.21
N CYS A 758 27.61 53.13 -21.31
CA CYS A 758 27.68 54.60 -21.48
C CYS A 758 27.40 55.00 -22.95
N VAL A 759 26.82 56.13 -23.36
CA VAL A 759 25.60 56.91 -23.01
C VAL A 759 25.64 58.21 -23.85
N LYS A 760 24.79 58.29 -24.89
CA LYS A 760 24.10 59.46 -25.50
C LYS A 760 23.54 59.01 -26.89
N VAL A 761 22.22 58.95 -27.11
CA VAL A 761 21.30 60.08 -27.41
C VAL A 761 21.68 60.69 -28.78
N ASP A 762 20.85 60.62 -29.84
CA ASP A 762 19.39 60.85 -29.85
C ASP A 762 18.55 60.10 -30.94
N SER A 763 17.21 60.17 -30.79
CA SER A 763 16.11 60.02 -31.77
C SER A 763 16.08 58.92 -32.87
N VAL A 764 15.33 57.85 -32.59
CA VAL A 764 14.26 57.21 -33.41
C VAL A 764 14.42 57.05 -34.94
N SER A 765 14.58 55.79 -35.39
CA SER A 765 13.58 55.14 -36.29
C SER A 765 13.80 53.61 -36.35
N ASN A 766 12.76 52.84 -35.97
CA ASN A 766 12.78 51.37 -36.06
C ASN A 766 12.04 50.90 -37.31
N LEU A 767 12.72 50.17 -38.20
CA LEU A 767 12.25 48.89 -38.74
C LEU A 767 13.35 48.22 -39.60
N GLN A 768 13.86 47.06 -39.21
CA GLN A 768 14.52 46.14 -40.12
C GLN A 768 14.28 44.69 -39.71
N LEU A 769 14.09 43.80 -40.69
CA LEU A 769 13.66 42.43 -40.49
C LEU A 769 14.79 41.51 -40.00
N ALA A 770 14.47 40.68 -39.01
CA ALA A 770 15.15 39.45 -38.63
C ALA A 770 14.05 38.45 -38.19
N MET A 771 14.12 37.15 -38.45
CA MET A 771 15.14 36.35 -39.14
C MET A 771 14.53 35.04 -39.69
N LEU A 772 15.25 34.38 -40.59
CA LEU A 772 15.27 32.94 -40.94
C LEU A 772 13.98 32.08 -40.96
N THR A 773 13.74 31.50 -42.14
CA THR A 773 13.89 30.05 -42.43
C THR A 773 13.30 29.01 -41.46
N VAL A 774 12.37 28.20 -41.99
CA VAL A 774 12.18 26.78 -41.62
C VAL A 774 12.36 25.92 -42.89
N CYS A 775 12.87 24.69 -42.73
CA CYS A 775 13.25 23.80 -43.84
C CYS A 775 12.22 22.67 -44.08
N LYS A 776 12.53 21.80 -45.05
CA LYS A 776 11.87 20.50 -45.34
C LYS A 776 11.58 19.72 -44.04
N ASP A 777 10.46 19.02 -43.87
CA ASP A 777 10.09 17.82 -44.63
C ASP A 777 8.57 17.54 -44.62
N CYS A 778 7.97 17.40 -45.80
CA CYS A 778 6.62 16.84 -45.98
C CYS A 778 6.66 15.66 -46.97
N SER A 779 7.41 14.62 -46.61
CA SER A 779 7.56 13.39 -47.40
C SER A 779 7.30 12.13 -46.56
N ASN A 780 6.09 12.00 -46.01
CA ASN A 780 5.57 10.70 -45.53
C ASN A 780 4.05 10.61 -45.32
N LEU A 781 3.25 11.62 -45.72
CA LEU A 781 1.78 11.62 -45.56
C LEU A 781 1.00 11.26 -46.84
N LEU A 782 1.69 10.81 -47.89
CA LEU A 782 1.11 10.50 -49.20
C LEU A 782 1.08 8.99 -49.51
N ARG A 783 0.98 8.14 -48.48
CA ARG A 783 1.01 6.67 -48.61
C ARG A 783 0.10 5.90 -47.63
N LEU A 784 -1.04 6.47 -47.24
CA LEU A 784 -2.01 5.83 -46.33
C LEU A 784 -3.50 6.06 -46.68
N PHE A 785 -3.80 6.52 -47.91
CA PHE A 785 -5.17 6.68 -48.42
C PHE A 785 -5.26 6.27 -49.90
N SER A 786 -5.09 4.98 -50.18
CA SER A 786 -5.29 4.38 -51.51
C SER A 786 -6.01 3.03 -51.49
N GLU A 787 -6.55 2.63 -50.34
CA GLU A 787 -7.40 1.45 -50.12
C GLU A 787 -8.56 1.88 -49.20
N TYR A 788 -9.67 1.12 -49.19
CA TYR A 788 -10.99 1.51 -48.63
C TYR A 788 -11.71 2.66 -49.35
N TRP A 789 -12.09 2.43 -50.62
CA TRP A 789 -13.41 2.85 -51.16
C TRP A 789 -13.88 1.91 -52.29
N MET A 790 -13.89 0.61 -51.98
CA MET A 790 -14.81 -0.42 -52.49
C MET A 790 -15.07 -1.43 -51.37
#